data_AF-A0A1G6Z1K9-F1
#
_entry.id   AF-A0A1G6Z1K9-F1
#
_cell.length_a   1.000
_cell.length_b   1.000
_cell.length_c   1.000
_cell.angle_alpha   90.00
_cell.angle_beta   90.00
_cell.angle_gamma   90.00
#
_symmetry.space_group_name_H-M   'P 1'
#
loop_
_entity.id
_entity.type
_entity.pdbx_description
1 polymer ?
#
loop_
_entity_poly.entity_id
_entity_poly.type
_entity_poly.pdbx_seq_one_letter_code
_entity_poly.pdbx_strand_id
1 'polypeptide(L)'
;MKNAFLLFILVVSSSIVNAQDEEKIAHLKAFAKTYGYVKYFHPSDEAANLDWNAFAIYGAAQIEKCNSEKEVLLTLKELFGPIAPSADFQMGTTPSKYDSSKITPKDAKDYKLTYWQHKGVSRGMAVQGRPYLSVRINRTSTTDNSSPFGNVMTSIDAAEYKGKDIKYSGSVKLCDGSEGTGHLWFRVDNSDGSKGFFDNLGNSPITKNEWMDYEIQGNVDSLATSLVFGCFLKGKGKLLLDDVHLSYKDGGEWIDIPIENSDFESEALDDKHGQWRTRGYGYSFGSVLEDTHEGEKSAVIDYVGATMEEKGNPIFDFEPKFGELIEKNLGGTIFCQIPLVLYADDEHTYPQSKKADLTFLEKQLESAPSDPAQLAFRLGNVINTFNVFQHFYPYFDVVDVDWDAAFEKALSRCFTDKTAKDHLITLQKFTAELKDGHVSVSGMDSETFAPPITWEWIEDKLIITHIFDEKKGLKVGDEVTRIDNQSAADYFKEIESRISAGTQGWLAYRAKDASLFGAKDSKLVITSKGKNRELIRDKDFYREVRSLIPKRDSYKAINDYVFYLNLDAVSMDAINELMPELVNYKSIICDMRGYPNSNHEFISHLLKSNDTTEAWMQVPKIVYPDREKIVGFEGFEWKMRAKKPYLGDKQIIFITDGRAISYAESFMGYIEGYDLATIIGQPTAGTNGNVNSFELSGGYAIRWTGMKVVKHDGSQQHAVGILPDIYIEKTIDGVISGKDEFLEKAIELTEKN
;
A
#
# COMPACT_ATOMS: atom_id res chain seq x y z
N MET A 1 36.76 42.55 15.74
CA MET A 1 36.19 42.81 14.40
C MET A 1 36.24 41.62 13.44
N LYS A 2 37.34 40.84 13.34
CA LYS A 2 37.40 39.66 12.44
C LYS A 2 36.43 38.50 12.78
N ASN A 3 36.19 38.22 14.07
CA ASN A 3 35.26 37.13 14.47
C ASN A 3 33.77 37.52 14.29
N ALA A 4 33.44 38.80 14.37
CA ALA A 4 32.08 39.29 14.09
C ALA A 4 31.76 39.28 12.59
N PHE A 5 32.76 39.52 11.73
CA PHE A 5 32.61 39.48 10.27
C PHE A 5 32.45 38.04 9.74
N LEU A 6 33.15 37.06 10.33
CA LEU A 6 32.99 35.64 10.01
C LEU A 6 31.63 35.07 10.47
N LEU A 7 31.14 35.44 11.66
CA LEU A 7 29.79 35.09 12.09
C LEU A 7 28.72 35.78 11.23
N PHE A 8 28.93 37.03 10.82
CA PHE A 8 28.00 37.74 9.94
C PHE A 8 27.95 37.13 8.54
N ILE A 9 29.08 36.69 7.97
CA ILE A 9 29.12 35.99 6.68
C ILE A 9 28.43 34.63 6.76
N LEU A 10 28.60 33.87 7.84
CA LEU A 10 27.92 32.57 8.05
C LEU A 10 26.41 32.71 8.27
N VAL A 11 25.97 33.75 8.98
CA VAL A 11 24.54 34.04 9.21
C VAL A 11 23.88 34.58 7.93
N VAL A 12 24.58 35.41 7.15
CA VAL A 12 24.09 35.91 5.86
C VAL A 12 24.06 34.78 4.81
N SER A 13 25.06 33.89 4.78
CA SER A 13 25.06 32.76 3.84
C SER A 13 23.99 31.72 4.17
N SER A 14 23.75 31.42 5.45
CA SER A 14 22.65 30.52 5.86
C SER A 14 21.26 31.12 5.61
N SER A 15 21.10 32.44 5.80
CA SER A 15 19.82 33.13 5.52
C SER A 15 19.50 33.20 4.01
N ILE A 16 20.52 33.39 3.16
CA ILE A 16 20.34 33.45 1.69
C ILE A 16 20.01 32.06 1.12
N VAL A 17 20.67 31.01 1.61
CA VAL A 17 20.38 29.62 1.20
C VAL A 17 18.94 29.23 1.59
N ASN A 18 18.50 29.58 2.80
CA ASN A 18 17.14 29.28 3.26
C ASN A 18 16.05 30.02 2.46
N ALA A 19 16.30 31.28 2.08
CA ALA A 19 15.36 32.05 1.25
C ALA A 19 15.27 31.52 -0.20
N GLN A 20 16.38 31.03 -0.76
CA GLN A 20 16.40 30.46 -2.11
C GLN A 20 15.63 29.13 -2.18
N ASP A 21 15.72 28.31 -1.13
CA ASP A 21 14.98 27.05 -1.05
C ASP A 21 13.46 27.29 -0.87
N GLU A 22 13.07 28.30 -0.10
CA GLU A 22 11.65 28.72 0.03
C GLU A 22 11.03 29.15 -1.32
N GLU A 23 11.76 29.92 -2.12
CA GLU A 23 11.29 30.34 -3.45
C GLU A 23 11.17 29.16 -4.42
N LYS A 24 12.14 28.24 -4.43
CA LYS A 24 12.08 27.00 -5.23
C LYS A 24 10.89 26.12 -4.82
N ILE A 25 10.62 26.00 -3.52
CA ILE A 25 9.45 25.27 -3.02
C ILE A 25 8.17 25.92 -3.52
N ALA A 26 8.06 27.25 -3.48
CA ALA A 26 6.89 27.96 -4.01
C ALA A 26 6.67 27.69 -5.51
N HIS A 27 7.74 27.68 -6.32
CA HIS A 27 7.68 27.32 -7.73
C HIS A 27 7.20 25.88 -7.95
N LEU A 28 7.74 24.92 -7.18
CA LEU A 28 7.33 23.51 -7.24
C LEU A 28 5.87 23.31 -6.83
N LYS A 29 5.36 24.07 -5.85
CA LYS A 29 3.93 24.04 -5.48
C LYS A 29 3.02 24.53 -6.61
N ALA A 30 3.41 25.58 -7.32
CA ALA A 30 2.65 26.07 -8.48
C ALA A 30 2.54 24.99 -9.58
N PHE A 31 3.65 24.29 -9.85
CA PHE A 31 3.65 23.13 -10.74
C PHE A 31 2.80 21.98 -10.21
N ALA A 32 2.93 21.63 -8.93
CA ALA A 32 2.19 20.53 -8.32
C ALA A 32 0.67 20.72 -8.40
N LYS A 33 0.16 21.92 -8.13
CA LYS A 33 -1.28 22.24 -8.29
C LYS A 33 -1.73 22.05 -9.73
N THR A 34 -0.97 22.59 -10.68
CA THR A 34 -1.28 22.45 -12.12
C THR A 34 -1.26 20.99 -12.56
N TYR A 35 -0.28 20.22 -12.09
CA TYR A 35 -0.17 18.78 -12.32
C TYR A 35 -1.45 18.05 -11.91
N GLY A 36 -1.95 18.28 -10.69
CA GLY A 36 -3.18 17.63 -10.21
C GLY A 36 -4.42 18.02 -11.01
N TYR A 37 -4.57 19.32 -11.30
CA TYR A 37 -5.70 19.84 -12.07
C TYR A 37 -5.76 19.24 -13.47
N VAL A 38 -4.64 19.15 -14.17
CA VAL A 38 -4.62 18.58 -15.53
C VAL A 38 -4.74 17.05 -15.48
N LYS A 39 -4.01 16.37 -14.60
CA LYS A 39 -4.00 14.89 -14.52
C LYS A 39 -5.37 14.29 -14.31
N TYR A 40 -6.15 14.89 -13.42
CA TYR A 40 -7.40 14.30 -12.98
C TYR A 40 -8.63 14.96 -13.59
N PHE A 41 -8.58 16.26 -13.92
CA PHE A 41 -9.81 17.00 -14.24
C PHE A 41 -9.85 17.59 -15.65
N HIS A 42 -8.72 17.74 -16.34
CA HIS A 42 -8.74 18.20 -17.74
C HIS A 42 -9.04 17.02 -18.69
N PRO A 43 -10.05 17.13 -19.59
CA PRO A 43 -10.55 15.98 -20.34
C PRO A 43 -9.90 15.74 -21.72
N SER A 44 -8.72 16.32 -22.01
CA SER A 44 -8.00 16.08 -23.27
C SER A 44 -7.48 14.65 -23.42
N ASP A 45 -7.34 14.18 -24.66
CA ASP A 45 -6.79 12.86 -24.97
C ASP A 45 -5.30 12.77 -24.62
N GLU A 46 -4.57 13.85 -24.87
CA GLU A 46 -3.14 13.96 -24.60
C GLU A 46 -2.86 13.81 -23.10
N ALA A 47 -3.63 14.50 -22.24
CA ALA A 47 -3.52 14.34 -20.79
C ALA A 47 -3.97 12.94 -20.34
N ALA A 48 -4.99 12.36 -20.98
CA ALA A 48 -5.53 11.06 -20.61
C ALA A 48 -4.50 9.92 -20.75
N ASN A 49 -3.65 9.98 -21.77
CA ASN A 49 -2.72 8.93 -22.17
C ASN A 49 -1.26 9.14 -21.72
N LEU A 50 -0.95 10.27 -21.07
CA LEU A 50 0.39 10.62 -20.64
C LEU A 50 0.94 9.71 -19.51
N ASP A 51 2.24 9.44 -19.52
CA ASP A 51 2.95 8.94 -18.33
C ASP A 51 3.09 10.05 -17.29
N TRP A 52 2.17 10.06 -16.33
CA TRP A 52 2.11 11.05 -15.27
C TRP A 52 3.21 10.91 -14.20
N ASN A 53 3.86 9.75 -14.08
CA ASN A 53 4.99 9.57 -13.17
C ASN A 53 6.24 10.22 -13.77
N ALA A 54 6.55 9.89 -15.02
CA ALA A 54 7.64 10.53 -15.76
C ALA A 54 7.42 12.04 -15.92
N PHE A 55 6.18 12.48 -16.19
CA PHE A 55 5.85 13.90 -16.30
C PHE A 55 6.06 14.66 -14.98
N ALA A 56 5.75 14.07 -13.82
CA ALA A 56 6.01 14.70 -12.52
C ALA A 56 7.52 14.95 -12.33
N ILE A 57 8.36 13.97 -12.68
CA ILE A 57 9.82 14.05 -12.55
C ILE A 57 10.40 15.06 -13.53
N TYR A 58 10.05 14.95 -14.81
CA TYR A 58 10.54 15.86 -15.84
C TYR A 58 10.11 17.30 -15.59
N GLY A 59 8.83 17.51 -15.26
CA GLY A 59 8.29 18.84 -14.96
C GLY A 59 8.92 19.47 -13.72
N ALA A 60 9.11 18.69 -12.65
CA ALA A 60 9.83 19.17 -11.46
C ALA A 60 11.27 19.59 -11.81
N ALA A 61 11.96 18.85 -12.68
CA ALA A 61 13.30 19.19 -13.15
C ALA A 61 13.34 20.49 -13.96
N GLN A 62 12.29 20.82 -14.74
CA GLN A 62 12.24 22.09 -15.46
C GLN A 62 11.92 23.26 -14.54
N ILE A 63 11.03 23.06 -13.58
CA ILE A 63 10.61 24.08 -12.63
C ILE A 63 11.75 24.43 -11.66
N GLU A 64 12.56 23.46 -11.26
CA GLU A 64 13.73 23.69 -10.40
C GLU A 64 14.76 24.64 -11.04
N LYS A 65 14.82 24.70 -12.38
CA LYS A 65 15.71 25.61 -13.12
C LYS A 65 15.21 27.06 -13.13
N CYS A 66 13.96 27.30 -12.75
CA CYS A 66 13.34 28.62 -12.79
C CYS A 66 13.78 29.47 -11.58
N ASN A 67 14.14 30.72 -11.85
CA ASN A 67 14.61 31.70 -10.85
C ASN A 67 13.63 32.88 -10.70
N SER A 68 12.44 32.79 -11.31
CA SER A 68 11.40 33.81 -11.16
C SER A 68 10.01 33.27 -11.53
N GLU A 69 8.96 33.92 -11.03
CA GLU A 69 7.57 33.62 -11.40
C GLU A 69 7.31 33.69 -12.91
N LYS A 70 8.02 34.57 -13.63
CA LYS A 70 7.90 34.69 -15.08
C LYS A 70 8.46 33.47 -15.82
N GLU A 71 9.59 32.95 -15.35
CA GLU A 71 10.16 31.70 -15.89
C GLU A 71 9.24 30.53 -15.60
N VAL A 72 8.72 30.43 -14.37
CA VAL A 72 7.72 29.41 -14.00
C VAL A 72 6.51 29.48 -14.92
N LEU A 73 5.95 30.67 -15.17
CA LEU A 73 4.82 30.83 -16.08
C LEU A 73 5.12 30.29 -17.49
N LEU A 74 6.30 30.60 -18.04
CA LEU A 74 6.71 30.13 -19.37
C LEU A 74 6.88 28.61 -19.37
N THR A 75 7.54 28.06 -18.36
CA THR A 75 7.73 26.62 -18.21
C THR A 75 6.41 25.88 -18.03
N LEU A 76 5.44 26.42 -17.27
CA LEU A 76 4.10 25.83 -17.18
C LEU A 76 3.41 25.79 -18.56
N LYS A 77 3.53 26.84 -19.37
CA LYS A 77 2.98 26.86 -20.74
C LYS A 77 3.64 25.82 -21.64
N GLU A 78 4.96 25.68 -21.55
CA GLU A 78 5.73 24.69 -22.33
C GLU A 78 5.39 23.26 -21.93
N LEU A 79 5.27 22.98 -20.62
CA LEU A 79 4.96 21.66 -20.10
C LEU A 79 3.50 21.24 -20.37
N PHE A 80 2.55 22.13 -20.13
CA PHE A 80 1.12 21.80 -20.18
C PHE A 80 0.47 22.11 -21.51
N GLY A 81 1.01 23.01 -22.34
CA GLY A 81 0.45 23.34 -23.65
C GLY A 81 0.27 22.11 -24.58
N PRO A 82 1.24 21.17 -24.65
CA PRO A 82 1.10 19.97 -25.48
C PRO A 82 0.05 18.97 -25.00
N ILE A 83 -0.32 18.99 -23.70
CA ILE A 83 -1.23 17.99 -23.10
C ILE A 83 -2.58 18.56 -22.71
N ALA A 84 -2.66 19.87 -22.49
CA ALA A 84 -3.84 20.63 -22.14
C ALA A 84 -3.86 21.95 -22.92
N PRO A 85 -4.04 21.90 -24.26
CA PRO A 85 -3.96 23.08 -25.14
C PRO A 85 -5.03 24.14 -24.83
N SER A 86 -6.04 23.80 -24.03
CA SER A 86 -7.08 24.72 -23.57
C SER A 86 -6.78 25.39 -22.23
N ALA A 87 -5.76 24.94 -21.49
CA ALA A 87 -5.35 25.56 -20.24
C ALA A 87 -4.69 26.92 -20.52
N ASP A 88 -5.09 27.94 -19.77
CA ASP A 88 -4.46 29.26 -19.82
C ASP A 88 -3.72 29.56 -18.51
N PHE A 89 -2.55 30.17 -18.65
CA PHE A 89 -1.69 30.55 -17.54
C PHE A 89 -1.32 32.03 -17.69
N GLN A 90 -1.50 32.79 -16.61
CA GLN A 90 -1.30 34.23 -16.62
C GLN A 90 -0.73 34.75 -15.31
N MET A 91 -0.08 35.90 -15.39
CA MET A 91 0.30 36.68 -14.21
C MET A 91 -0.72 37.79 -13.98
N GLY A 92 -1.05 38.06 -12.72
CA GLY A 92 -1.95 39.15 -12.33
C GLY A 92 -2.28 39.12 -10.85
N THR A 93 -3.13 40.06 -10.42
CA THR A 93 -3.75 40.04 -9.09
C THR A 93 -5.09 39.31 -9.08
N THR A 94 -5.72 39.21 -10.26
CA THR A 94 -6.95 38.46 -10.52
C THR A 94 -6.84 37.81 -11.90
N PRO A 95 -7.49 36.66 -12.13
CA PRO A 95 -7.53 36.03 -13.44
C PRO A 95 -8.28 36.92 -14.45
N SER A 96 -7.78 36.98 -15.69
CA SER A 96 -8.48 37.64 -16.78
C SER A 96 -9.67 36.81 -17.27
N LYS A 97 -10.54 37.38 -18.12
CA LYS A 97 -11.68 36.63 -18.65
C LYS A 97 -11.20 35.55 -19.63
N TYR A 98 -11.56 34.29 -19.37
CA TYR A 98 -11.28 33.19 -20.29
C TYR A 98 -12.03 33.33 -21.62
N ASP A 99 -11.33 33.07 -22.72
CA ASP A 99 -11.89 33.10 -24.07
C ASP A 99 -12.44 31.72 -24.46
N SER A 100 -13.74 31.50 -24.24
CA SER A 100 -14.41 30.24 -24.56
C SER A 100 -14.44 29.91 -26.05
N SER A 101 -14.15 30.87 -26.95
CA SER A 101 -14.07 30.58 -28.39
C SER A 101 -12.89 29.65 -28.72
N LYS A 102 -11.84 29.61 -27.88
CA LYS A 102 -10.69 28.70 -28.04
C LYS A 102 -11.07 27.22 -27.87
N ILE A 103 -12.16 26.94 -27.16
CA ILE A 103 -12.63 25.59 -26.84
C ILE A 103 -13.96 25.25 -27.51
N THR A 104 -14.46 26.12 -28.39
CA THR A 104 -15.72 25.90 -29.11
C THR A 104 -15.43 25.59 -30.58
N PRO A 105 -15.72 24.37 -31.07
CA PRO A 105 -15.59 24.04 -32.49
C PRO A 105 -16.44 24.97 -33.36
N LYS A 106 -16.00 25.21 -34.60
CA LYS A 106 -16.77 26.01 -35.57
C LYS A 106 -18.11 25.36 -35.92
N ASP A 107 -18.16 24.03 -35.95
CA ASP A 107 -19.37 23.23 -36.07
C ASP A 107 -19.34 22.15 -34.97
N ALA A 108 -20.30 22.22 -34.04
CA ALA A 108 -20.39 21.33 -32.89
C ALA A 108 -21.36 20.16 -33.10
N LYS A 109 -21.93 19.99 -34.30
CA LYS A 109 -22.99 19.01 -34.57
C LYS A 109 -22.57 17.56 -34.27
N ASP A 110 -21.32 17.21 -34.60
CA ASP A 110 -20.77 15.86 -34.41
C ASP A 110 -19.98 15.73 -33.09
N TYR A 111 -19.96 16.79 -32.28
CA TYR A 111 -19.28 16.80 -30.99
C TYR A 111 -20.24 16.52 -29.83
N LYS A 112 -19.72 15.85 -28.80
CA LYS A 112 -20.34 15.69 -27.49
C LYS A 112 -19.49 16.36 -26.42
N LEU A 113 -20.07 16.69 -25.28
CA LEU A 113 -19.29 17.19 -24.14
C LEU A 113 -18.53 16.02 -23.49
N THR A 114 -17.27 16.26 -23.14
CA THR A 114 -16.42 15.34 -22.39
C THR A 114 -15.87 16.03 -21.14
N TYR A 115 -15.81 15.26 -20.05
CA TYR A 115 -15.39 15.68 -18.72
C TYR A 115 -15.06 14.43 -17.89
N TRP A 116 -14.39 14.61 -16.76
CA TRP A 116 -14.11 13.52 -15.83
C TRP A 116 -15.19 13.38 -14.76
N GLN A 117 -15.54 12.13 -14.45
CA GLN A 117 -16.25 11.74 -13.25
C GLN A 117 -15.40 10.75 -12.47
N HIS A 118 -15.29 10.96 -11.16
CA HIS A 118 -14.61 10.03 -10.26
C HIS A 118 -15.52 9.60 -9.12
N LYS A 119 -15.74 8.30 -8.96
CA LYS A 119 -16.30 7.70 -7.76
C LYS A 119 -15.12 7.14 -6.95
N GLY A 120 -14.66 7.88 -5.95
CA GLY A 120 -13.30 7.73 -5.43
C GLY A 120 -12.30 8.05 -6.54
N VAL A 121 -11.23 7.26 -6.70
CA VAL A 121 -10.31 7.40 -7.85
C VAL A 121 -9.77 6.04 -8.27
N SER A 122 -9.81 5.74 -9.57
CA SER A 122 -9.08 4.59 -10.14
C SER A 122 -7.95 5.02 -11.07
N ARG A 123 -8.07 6.20 -11.70
CA ARG A 123 -7.03 6.76 -12.59
C ARG A 123 -5.69 6.90 -11.86
N GLY A 124 -4.65 6.24 -12.38
CA GLY A 124 -3.30 6.24 -11.78
C GLY A 124 -3.15 5.35 -10.55
N MET A 125 -4.16 4.54 -10.21
CA MET A 125 -4.11 3.56 -9.14
C MET A 125 -3.71 2.18 -9.68
N ALA A 126 -3.14 1.35 -8.81
CA ALA A 126 -2.70 -0.01 -9.14
C ALA A 126 -3.88 -0.96 -9.45
N VAL A 127 -5.05 -0.70 -8.87
CA VAL A 127 -6.28 -1.47 -9.12
C VAL A 127 -7.27 -0.59 -9.87
N GLN A 128 -7.63 -1.02 -11.08
CA GLN A 128 -8.72 -0.43 -11.83
C GLN A 128 -10.03 -1.17 -11.50
N GLY A 129 -11.06 -0.46 -11.05
CA GLY A 129 -12.40 -1.03 -10.84
C GLY A 129 -12.92 -0.95 -9.39
N ARG A 130 -14.03 -1.66 -9.15
CA ARG A 130 -14.90 -1.43 -7.99
C ARG A 130 -14.16 -1.60 -6.64
N PRO A 131 -14.43 -0.75 -5.63
CA PRO A 131 -15.51 0.24 -5.61
C PRO A 131 -15.16 1.58 -6.30
N TYR A 132 -13.89 1.78 -6.70
CA TYR A 132 -13.41 3.06 -7.23
C TYR A 132 -13.43 3.10 -8.75
N LEU A 133 -13.76 4.25 -9.31
CA LEU A 133 -13.88 4.36 -10.76
C LEU A 133 -13.67 5.79 -11.23
N SER A 134 -12.76 5.98 -12.17
CA SER A 134 -12.54 7.24 -12.88
C SER A 134 -12.91 7.05 -14.36
N VAL A 135 -13.89 7.79 -14.86
CA VAL A 135 -14.31 7.71 -16.26
C VAL A 135 -14.30 9.09 -16.90
N ARG A 136 -13.77 9.14 -18.13
CA ARG A 136 -13.87 10.30 -18.99
C ARG A 136 -15.05 10.12 -19.94
N ILE A 137 -16.09 10.92 -19.74
CA ILE A 137 -17.38 10.76 -20.42
C ILE A 137 -17.24 11.02 -21.92
N ASN A 138 -17.94 10.24 -22.75
CA ASN A 138 -17.95 10.33 -24.21
C ASN A 138 -16.58 10.14 -24.89
N ARG A 139 -15.60 9.55 -24.19
CA ARG A 139 -14.31 9.16 -24.76
C ARG A 139 -14.06 7.68 -24.57
N THR A 140 -13.35 7.07 -25.50
CA THR A 140 -12.89 5.69 -25.34
C THR A 140 -11.64 5.68 -24.48
N SER A 141 -11.58 4.76 -23.53
CA SER A 141 -10.37 4.44 -22.77
C SER A 141 -9.96 3.01 -23.05
N THR A 142 -8.68 2.81 -23.30
CA THR A 142 -8.06 1.50 -23.40
C THR A 142 -7.56 1.10 -22.02
N THR A 143 -8.11 0.03 -21.46
CA THR A 143 -7.64 -0.55 -20.20
C THR A 143 -6.91 -1.84 -20.51
N ASP A 144 -5.70 -2.00 -20.02
CA ASP A 144 -5.02 -3.29 -20.07
C ASP A 144 -5.46 -4.14 -18.88
N ASN A 145 -6.24 -5.18 -19.16
CA ASN A 145 -6.74 -6.12 -18.16
C ASN A 145 -5.79 -7.30 -17.93
N SER A 146 -4.54 -7.21 -18.42
CA SER A 146 -3.53 -8.23 -18.18
C SER A 146 -3.32 -8.49 -16.70
N SER A 147 -2.97 -9.74 -16.37
CA SER A 147 -2.51 -10.09 -15.04
C SER A 147 -1.26 -9.28 -14.68
N PRO A 148 -0.96 -9.04 -13.39
CA PRO A 148 0.25 -8.31 -13.01
C PRO A 148 1.57 -9.00 -13.42
N PHE A 149 1.51 -10.31 -13.68
CA PHE A 149 2.65 -11.12 -14.12
C PHE A 149 2.18 -12.32 -14.96
N GLY A 150 3.10 -12.83 -15.78
CA GLY A 150 3.01 -14.13 -16.45
C GLY A 150 4.00 -15.10 -15.79
N ASN A 151 3.55 -16.30 -15.45
CA ASN A 151 4.31 -17.28 -14.67
C ASN A 151 4.34 -18.65 -15.34
N VAL A 152 5.52 -19.25 -15.38
CA VAL A 152 5.78 -20.65 -15.76
C VAL A 152 6.29 -21.37 -14.52
N MET A 153 5.65 -22.47 -14.13
CA MET A 153 5.96 -23.19 -12.89
C MET A 153 5.74 -24.69 -13.00
N THR A 154 6.44 -25.45 -12.18
CA THR A 154 6.22 -26.88 -11.97
C THR A 154 6.13 -27.19 -10.47
N SER A 155 5.77 -28.43 -10.16
CA SER A 155 5.73 -28.90 -8.78
C SER A 155 6.15 -30.36 -8.69
N ILE A 156 6.91 -30.70 -7.65
CA ILE A 156 7.25 -32.10 -7.33
C ILE A 156 6.80 -32.46 -5.92
N ASP A 157 6.62 -33.75 -5.66
CA ASP A 157 6.27 -34.28 -4.34
C ASP A 157 7.43 -34.07 -3.36
N ALA A 158 7.11 -33.63 -2.14
CA ALA A 158 8.13 -33.29 -1.14
C ALA A 158 8.55 -34.47 -0.23
N ALA A 159 7.92 -35.65 -0.33
CA ALA A 159 8.02 -36.73 0.67
C ALA A 159 9.47 -37.18 0.94
N GLU A 160 10.30 -37.32 -0.10
CA GLU A 160 11.69 -37.77 0.01
C GLU A 160 12.68 -36.68 0.45
N TYR A 161 12.21 -35.43 0.51
CA TYR A 161 13.05 -34.26 0.74
C TYR A 161 12.75 -33.58 2.08
N LYS A 162 11.78 -34.08 2.85
CA LYS A 162 11.43 -33.56 4.18
C LYS A 162 12.65 -33.45 5.10
N GLY A 163 12.86 -32.27 5.66
CA GLY A 163 13.97 -31.93 6.54
C GLY A 163 15.29 -31.64 5.82
N LYS A 164 15.34 -31.70 4.48
CA LYS A 164 16.56 -31.42 3.69
C LYS A 164 16.59 -29.97 3.24
N ASP A 165 17.81 -29.49 3.00
CA ASP A 165 18.02 -28.24 2.25
C ASP A 165 17.85 -28.51 0.76
N ILE A 166 17.18 -27.58 0.07
CA ILE A 166 16.91 -27.58 -1.37
C ILE A 166 17.55 -26.36 -2.00
N LYS A 167 18.02 -26.53 -3.23
CA LYS A 167 18.59 -25.50 -4.08
C LYS A 167 17.91 -25.55 -5.44
N TYR A 168 17.27 -24.45 -5.81
CA TYR A 168 16.63 -24.23 -7.11
C TYR A 168 17.47 -23.22 -7.89
N SER A 169 17.84 -23.53 -9.13
CA SER A 169 18.55 -22.62 -10.01
C SER A 169 18.01 -22.66 -11.43
N GLY A 170 18.29 -21.60 -12.19
CA GLY A 170 18.02 -21.52 -13.62
C GLY A 170 18.72 -20.33 -14.24
N SER A 171 19.02 -20.44 -15.53
CA SER A 171 19.55 -19.35 -16.34
C SER A 171 18.37 -18.52 -16.84
N VAL A 172 18.47 -17.20 -16.71
CA VAL A 172 17.37 -16.28 -17.05
C VAL A 172 17.90 -15.06 -17.78
N LYS A 173 17.16 -14.61 -18.79
CA LYS A 173 17.46 -13.40 -19.58
C LYS A 173 16.21 -12.56 -19.82
N LEU A 174 16.26 -11.27 -19.53
CA LEU A 174 15.19 -10.31 -19.85
C LEU A 174 15.46 -9.66 -21.21
N CYS A 175 14.64 -9.89 -22.23
CA CYS A 175 14.92 -9.40 -23.57
C CYS A 175 14.92 -7.87 -23.67
N ASP A 176 15.66 -7.33 -24.65
CA ASP A 176 15.72 -5.91 -24.94
C ASP A 176 14.34 -5.29 -25.17
N GLY A 177 14.14 -4.08 -24.66
CA GLY A 177 12.86 -3.35 -24.74
C GLY A 177 11.81 -3.78 -23.71
N SER A 178 12.14 -4.70 -22.80
CA SER A 178 11.27 -5.04 -21.67
C SER A 178 11.28 -3.92 -20.62
N GLU A 179 10.08 -3.55 -20.13
CA GLU A 179 9.89 -2.55 -19.06
C GLU A 179 9.74 -3.22 -17.67
N GLY A 180 9.36 -4.49 -17.66
CA GLY A 180 9.12 -5.31 -16.49
C GLY A 180 10.38 -5.94 -15.90
N THR A 181 10.19 -6.85 -14.95
CA THR A 181 11.27 -7.57 -14.26
C THR A 181 11.04 -9.06 -14.26
N GLY A 182 12.12 -9.84 -14.44
CA GLY A 182 12.10 -11.29 -14.30
C GLY A 182 12.35 -11.76 -12.87
N HIS A 183 11.87 -12.94 -12.53
CA HIS A 183 12.01 -13.51 -11.18
C HIS A 183 12.05 -15.03 -11.23
N LEU A 184 13.03 -15.66 -10.58
CA LEU A 184 12.90 -17.05 -10.13
C LEU A 184 12.13 -17.08 -8.81
N TRP A 185 11.37 -18.16 -8.57
CA TRP A 185 10.70 -18.36 -7.29
C TRP A 185 10.60 -19.83 -6.89
N PHE A 186 10.57 -20.06 -5.57
CA PHE A 186 10.46 -21.37 -4.95
C PHE A 186 9.60 -21.30 -3.69
N ARG A 187 8.73 -22.29 -3.51
CA ARG A 187 7.81 -22.42 -2.38
C ARG A 187 7.71 -23.88 -1.90
N VAL A 188 7.57 -24.04 -0.59
CA VAL A 188 7.20 -25.30 0.06
C VAL A 188 5.76 -25.16 0.58
N ASP A 189 4.88 -26.04 0.11
CA ASP A 189 3.50 -26.12 0.59
C ASP A 189 3.39 -27.21 1.66
N ASN A 190 2.74 -26.89 2.79
CA ASN A 190 2.57 -27.81 3.92
C ASN A 190 1.15 -28.36 4.00
N SER A 191 1.04 -29.61 4.49
CA SER A 191 -0.23 -30.34 4.63
C SER A 191 -1.28 -29.67 5.53
N ASP A 192 -0.85 -28.84 6.48
CA ASP A 192 -1.70 -28.13 7.44
C ASP A 192 -2.07 -26.70 6.99
N GLY A 193 -1.65 -26.31 5.78
CA GLY A 193 -1.83 -24.96 5.24
C GLY A 193 -0.91 -23.91 5.87
N SER A 194 0.02 -24.30 6.75
CA SER A 194 1.06 -23.40 7.23
C SER A 194 1.99 -22.98 6.08
N LYS A 195 2.61 -21.81 6.23
CA LYS A 195 3.57 -21.31 5.24
C LYS A 195 4.90 -22.04 5.44
N GLY A 196 5.34 -22.81 4.44
CA GLY A 196 6.72 -23.28 4.38
C GLY A 196 7.67 -22.23 3.83
N PHE A 197 8.86 -22.66 3.40
CA PHE A 197 9.82 -21.78 2.74
C PHE A 197 9.21 -21.09 1.51
N PHE A 198 9.49 -19.81 1.31
CA PHE A 198 9.14 -19.06 0.12
C PHE A 198 10.19 -17.99 -0.18
N ASP A 199 10.64 -17.93 -1.43
CA ASP A 199 11.44 -16.85 -1.98
C ASP A 199 11.07 -16.67 -3.46
N ASN A 200 11.16 -15.44 -3.96
CA ASN A 200 10.83 -15.08 -5.34
C ASN A 200 11.82 -14.09 -5.95
N LEU A 201 13.02 -13.95 -5.36
CA LEU A 201 14.01 -12.93 -5.72
C LEU A 201 13.41 -11.52 -5.76
N GLY A 202 12.37 -11.24 -4.95
CA GLY A 202 11.68 -9.96 -4.96
C GLY A 202 12.59 -8.77 -4.62
N ASN A 203 13.61 -9.01 -3.79
CA ASN A 203 14.60 -8.00 -3.39
C ASN A 203 15.75 -7.85 -4.41
N SER A 204 15.82 -8.70 -5.43
CA SER A 204 16.87 -8.69 -6.44
C SER A 204 16.29 -9.15 -7.78
N PRO A 205 15.36 -8.36 -8.36
CA PRO A 205 14.72 -8.70 -9.62
C PRO A 205 15.75 -8.89 -10.74
N ILE A 206 15.42 -9.76 -11.69
CA ILE A 206 16.22 -10.05 -12.87
C ILE A 206 15.94 -8.97 -13.91
N THR A 207 16.93 -8.12 -14.15
CA THR A 207 16.83 -6.98 -15.09
C THR A 207 17.86 -7.03 -16.21
N LYS A 208 18.68 -8.09 -16.25
CA LYS A 208 19.79 -8.24 -17.19
C LYS A 208 19.27 -8.74 -18.54
N ASN A 209 19.75 -8.12 -19.61
CA ASN A 209 19.49 -8.51 -20.99
C ASN A 209 20.50 -9.50 -21.57
N GLU A 210 21.28 -10.11 -20.69
CA GLU A 210 22.22 -11.20 -20.94
C GLU A 210 21.81 -12.40 -20.10
N TRP A 211 22.15 -13.61 -20.56
CA TRP A 211 21.91 -14.83 -19.80
C TRP A 211 22.76 -14.82 -18.53
N MET A 212 22.09 -14.99 -17.39
CA MET A 212 22.71 -15.03 -16.06
C MET A 212 22.07 -16.15 -15.25
N ASP A 213 22.87 -16.81 -14.41
CA ASP A 213 22.39 -17.86 -13.52
C ASP A 213 21.91 -17.26 -12.20
N TYR A 214 20.74 -17.71 -11.77
CA TYR A 214 20.14 -17.32 -10.50
C TYR A 214 19.83 -18.55 -9.66
N GLU A 215 19.86 -18.38 -8.34
CA GLU A 215 19.69 -19.48 -7.39
C GLU A 215 18.88 -19.05 -6.17
N ILE A 216 18.06 -19.97 -5.67
CA ILE A 216 17.33 -19.89 -4.40
C ILE A 216 17.66 -21.14 -3.57
N GLN A 217 18.04 -20.94 -2.30
CA GLN A 217 18.21 -22.03 -1.34
C GLN A 217 17.19 -21.92 -0.20
N GLY A 218 16.58 -23.04 0.17
CA GLY A 218 15.57 -23.11 1.22
C GLY A 218 15.53 -24.48 1.89
N ASN A 219 14.84 -24.58 3.03
CA ASN A 219 14.64 -25.85 3.73
C ASN A 219 13.25 -26.41 3.46
N VAL A 220 13.13 -27.74 3.40
CA VAL A 220 11.86 -28.45 3.24
C VAL A 220 11.33 -28.88 4.60
N ASP A 221 10.15 -28.39 4.95
CA ASP A 221 9.53 -28.70 6.24
C ASP A 221 9.16 -30.18 6.36
N SER A 222 9.06 -30.66 7.60
CA SER A 222 8.57 -32.02 7.89
C SER A 222 7.10 -32.23 7.45
N LEU A 223 6.32 -31.16 7.39
CA LEU A 223 4.92 -31.16 6.96
C LEU A 223 4.75 -30.93 5.45
N ALA A 224 5.85 -30.77 4.71
CA ALA A 224 5.81 -30.46 3.29
C ALA A 224 5.06 -31.53 2.49
N THR A 225 4.22 -31.08 1.56
CA THR A 225 3.51 -31.91 0.59
C THR A 225 4.02 -31.70 -0.82
N SER A 226 4.41 -30.48 -1.17
CA SER A 226 4.93 -30.18 -2.50
C SER A 226 5.98 -29.07 -2.50
N LEU A 227 6.93 -29.22 -3.42
CA LEU A 227 7.94 -28.24 -3.77
C LEU A 227 7.50 -27.58 -5.08
N VAL A 228 7.19 -26.29 -5.07
CA VAL A 228 6.66 -25.54 -6.23
C VAL A 228 7.64 -24.45 -6.62
N PHE A 229 8.06 -24.42 -7.87
CA PHE A 229 9.07 -23.47 -8.34
C PHE A 229 8.86 -23.09 -9.80
N GLY A 230 9.50 -21.99 -10.21
CA GLY A 230 9.49 -21.56 -11.59
C GLY A 230 10.01 -20.14 -11.79
N CYS A 231 9.57 -19.54 -12.89
CA CYS A 231 9.96 -18.19 -13.28
C CYS A 231 8.74 -17.36 -13.67
N PHE A 232 8.74 -16.07 -13.36
CA PHE A 232 7.71 -15.15 -13.82
C PHE A 232 8.28 -13.82 -14.31
N LEU A 233 7.59 -13.24 -15.30
CA LEU A 233 7.76 -11.86 -15.74
C LEU A 233 6.70 -11.00 -15.08
N LYS A 234 7.12 -9.99 -14.32
CA LYS A 234 6.24 -8.95 -13.76
C LYS A 234 6.22 -7.74 -14.68
N GLY A 235 5.05 -7.30 -15.11
CA GLY A 235 4.90 -6.17 -16.04
C GLY A 235 5.14 -6.53 -17.51
N LYS A 236 5.39 -5.51 -18.33
CA LYS A 236 5.49 -5.65 -19.80
C LYS A 236 6.89 -6.04 -20.24
N GLY A 237 6.99 -6.89 -21.25
CA GLY A 237 8.27 -7.29 -21.83
C GLY A 237 8.31 -8.77 -22.17
N LYS A 238 9.52 -9.30 -22.24
CA LYS A 238 9.77 -10.69 -22.60
C LYS A 238 10.91 -11.26 -21.74
N LEU A 239 10.66 -12.42 -21.15
CA LEU A 239 11.60 -13.11 -20.29
C LEU A 239 11.85 -14.51 -20.82
N LEU A 240 13.12 -14.92 -20.82
CA LEU A 240 13.57 -16.25 -21.21
C LEU A 240 14.09 -17.00 -19.99
N LEU A 241 13.78 -18.29 -19.92
CA LEU A 241 14.23 -19.23 -18.89
C LEU A 241 14.81 -20.47 -19.55
N ASP A 242 15.93 -20.94 -19.02
CA ASP A 242 16.63 -22.12 -19.52
C ASP A 242 17.45 -22.78 -18.39
N ASP A 243 17.97 -23.98 -18.66
CA ASP A 243 18.88 -24.77 -17.80
C ASP A 243 18.43 -24.84 -16.33
N VAL A 244 17.22 -25.37 -16.10
CA VAL A 244 16.64 -25.43 -14.75
C VAL A 244 17.15 -26.63 -13.97
N HIS A 245 17.60 -26.38 -12.74
CA HIS A 245 18.02 -27.43 -11.80
C HIS A 245 17.33 -27.32 -10.45
N LEU A 246 17.06 -28.47 -9.84
CA LEU A 246 16.66 -28.57 -8.45
C LEU A 246 17.51 -29.66 -7.80
N SER A 247 18.10 -29.38 -6.65
CA SER A 247 18.92 -30.34 -5.92
C SER A 247 18.63 -30.31 -4.43
N TYR A 248 18.85 -31.44 -3.75
CA TYR A 248 18.79 -31.52 -2.29
C TYR A 248 20.17 -31.81 -1.70
N LYS A 249 20.38 -31.38 -0.46
CA LYS A 249 21.62 -31.62 0.25
C LYS A 249 21.60 -32.93 1.02
N ASP A 250 22.59 -33.79 0.76
CA ASP A 250 22.81 -35.03 1.52
C ASP A 250 24.31 -35.30 1.67
N GLY A 251 24.74 -35.66 2.88
CA GLY A 251 26.17 -35.82 3.19
C GLY A 251 27.05 -34.57 2.97
N GLY A 252 26.46 -33.39 2.76
CA GLY A 252 27.16 -32.14 2.41
C GLY A 252 27.28 -31.87 0.91
N GLU A 253 26.89 -32.83 0.06
CA GLU A 253 26.85 -32.71 -1.40
C GLU A 253 25.44 -32.34 -1.87
N TRP A 254 25.35 -31.64 -3.01
CA TRP A 254 24.08 -31.35 -3.69
C TRP A 254 23.81 -32.46 -4.70
N ILE A 255 22.67 -33.13 -4.55
CA ILE A 255 22.21 -34.22 -5.41
C ILE A 255 21.02 -33.72 -6.23
N ASP A 256 21.12 -33.82 -7.55
CA ASP A 256 20.07 -33.35 -8.46
C ASP A 256 18.80 -34.20 -8.34
N ILE A 257 17.69 -33.49 -8.40
CA ILE A 257 16.34 -34.03 -8.48
C ILE A 257 15.94 -33.95 -9.96
N PRO A 258 15.70 -35.08 -10.64
CA PRO A 258 15.29 -35.07 -12.03
C PRO A 258 14.00 -34.27 -12.23
N ILE A 259 14.04 -33.32 -13.16
CA ILE A 259 12.88 -32.55 -13.62
C ILE A 259 12.66 -32.90 -15.09
N GLU A 260 11.42 -33.09 -15.50
CA GLU A 260 11.08 -33.38 -16.88
C GLU A 260 11.08 -32.06 -17.67
N ASN A 261 11.72 -32.05 -18.84
CA ASN A 261 11.79 -30.86 -19.70
C ASN A 261 12.33 -29.60 -18.98
N SER A 262 13.38 -29.75 -18.17
CA SER A 262 14.02 -28.62 -17.48
C SER A 262 14.96 -27.81 -18.36
N ASP A 263 15.32 -28.35 -19.52
CA ASP A 263 16.07 -27.74 -20.62
C ASP A 263 15.13 -27.13 -21.69
N PHE A 264 13.81 -27.34 -21.57
CA PHE A 264 12.79 -26.85 -22.50
C PHE A 264 12.96 -27.27 -23.97
N GLU A 265 13.67 -28.37 -24.23
CA GLU A 265 13.90 -28.90 -25.58
C GLU A 265 12.70 -29.65 -26.18
N SER A 266 11.78 -30.12 -25.32
CA SER A 266 10.56 -30.79 -25.75
C SER A 266 9.41 -29.80 -26.03
N GLU A 267 8.42 -30.20 -26.84
CA GLU A 267 7.46 -29.27 -27.47
C GLU A 267 6.27 -28.79 -26.62
N ALA A 268 6.29 -28.84 -25.28
CA ALA A 268 5.11 -28.43 -24.50
C ALA A 268 5.38 -27.69 -23.18
N LEU A 269 5.10 -26.38 -23.19
CA LEU A 269 4.55 -25.66 -22.03
C LEU A 269 3.02 -25.64 -22.19
N ASP A 270 2.33 -26.64 -21.65
CA ASP A 270 0.86 -26.75 -21.75
C ASP A 270 0.23 -27.08 -20.40
N ASP A 271 -0.76 -26.29 -20.00
CA ASP A 271 -1.54 -26.45 -18.76
C ASP A 271 -2.30 -27.80 -18.68
N LYS A 272 -2.59 -28.44 -19.82
CA LYS A 272 -3.40 -29.67 -19.87
C LYS A 272 -2.57 -30.95 -19.83
N HIS A 273 -1.31 -30.90 -20.30
CA HIS A 273 -0.51 -32.10 -20.55
C HIS A 273 0.98 -31.98 -20.16
N GLY A 274 1.49 -30.79 -19.85
CA GLY A 274 2.89 -30.56 -19.49
C GLY A 274 3.19 -30.63 -17.99
N GLN A 275 4.43 -30.98 -17.64
CA GLN A 275 4.94 -30.86 -16.26
C GLN A 275 4.98 -29.38 -15.82
N TRP A 276 5.29 -28.50 -16.77
CA TRP A 276 5.32 -27.05 -16.59
C TRP A 276 3.98 -26.41 -16.95
N ARG A 277 3.39 -25.74 -15.97
CA ARG A 277 2.12 -25.01 -16.06
C ARG A 277 2.37 -23.52 -16.22
N THR A 278 1.46 -22.86 -16.91
CA THR A 278 1.52 -21.44 -17.23
C THR A 278 0.34 -20.71 -16.63
N ARG A 279 0.51 -19.43 -16.28
CA ARG A 279 -0.58 -18.58 -15.80
C ARG A 279 -0.27 -17.12 -16.03
N GLY A 280 -1.23 -16.38 -16.56
CA GLY A 280 -1.17 -14.93 -16.69
C GLY A 280 -2.00 -14.48 -17.88
N TYR A 281 -3.22 -13.99 -17.62
CA TYR A 281 -4.03 -13.41 -18.68
C TYR A 281 -3.30 -12.20 -19.29
N GLY A 282 -3.24 -12.08 -20.61
CA GLY A 282 -2.43 -11.05 -21.30
C GLY A 282 -0.95 -11.41 -21.49
N TYR A 283 -0.54 -12.63 -21.13
CA TYR A 283 0.78 -13.19 -21.45
C TYR A 283 0.63 -14.39 -22.38
N SER A 284 1.65 -14.60 -23.21
CA SER A 284 1.83 -15.82 -23.99
C SER A 284 3.06 -16.58 -23.50
N PHE A 285 2.99 -17.90 -23.65
CA PHE A 285 3.99 -18.84 -23.15
C PHE A 285 4.35 -19.82 -24.26
N GLY A 286 5.61 -20.21 -24.34
CA GLY A 286 6.08 -21.17 -25.33
C GLY A 286 7.59 -21.38 -25.26
N SER A 287 8.17 -21.82 -26.37
CA SER A 287 9.62 -21.95 -26.55
C SER A 287 10.10 -21.08 -27.72
N VAL A 288 11.29 -20.49 -27.62
CA VAL A 288 11.94 -19.78 -28.74
C VAL A 288 13.13 -20.56 -29.26
N LEU A 289 13.35 -20.51 -30.58
CA LEU A 289 14.52 -21.09 -31.26
C LEU A 289 15.59 -19.99 -31.39
N GLU A 290 16.85 -20.31 -31.05
CA GLU A 290 18.05 -19.47 -31.28
C GLU A 290 18.30 -18.28 -30.32
N ASP A 291 17.57 -18.16 -29.20
CA ASP A 291 17.98 -17.34 -28.05
C ASP A 291 17.92 -18.21 -26.78
N THR A 292 18.97 -19.00 -26.59
CA THR A 292 19.05 -20.07 -25.58
C THR A 292 20.34 -19.96 -24.77
N HIS A 293 20.33 -20.55 -23.57
CA HIS A 293 21.53 -20.71 -22.76
C HIS A 293 22.22 -22.04 -23.09
N GLU A 294 21.43 -23.11 -23.14
CA GLU A 294 21.85 -24.46 -23.52
C GLU A 294 20.87 -25.01 -24.58
N GLY A 295 21.30 -26.01 -25.37
CA GLY A 295 20.41 -26.63 -26.36
C GLY A 295 19.94 -25.72 -27.51
N GLU A 296 18.79 -26.05 -28.08
CA GLU A 296 18.17 -25.37 -29.24
C GLU A 296 16.95 -24.52 -28.86
N LYS A 297 16.35 -24.73 -27.69
CA LYS A 297 15.14 -24.02 -27.22
C LYS A 297 15.28 -23.46 -25.79
N SER A 298 14.59 -22.36 -25.52
CA SER A 298 14.39 -21.83 -24.16
C SER A 298 12.93 -21.50 -23.94
N ALA A 299 12.45 -21.57 -22.70
CA ALA A 299 11.09 -21.15 -22.35
C ALA A 299 10.96 -19.63 -22.44
N VAL A 300 9.83 -19.15 -22.97
CA VAL A 300 9.51 -17.72 -23.07
C VAL A 300 8.23 -17.37 -22.33
N ILE A 301 8.28 -16.23 -21.63
CA ILE A 301 7.13 -15.51 -21.10
C ILE A 301 7.09 -14.15 -21.81
N ASP A 302 6.12 -13.97 -22.71
CA ASP A 302 5.99 -12.76 -23.51
C ASP A 302 4.69 -12.04 -23.17
N TYR A 303 4.78 -10.79 -22.73
CA TYR A 303 3.61 -9.96 -22.52
C TYR A 303 3.00 -9.58 -23.87
N VAL A 304 1.76 -9.99 -24.11
CA VAL A 304 1.03 -9.69 -25.36
C VAL A 304 -0.10 -8.68 -25.16
N GLY A 305 -0.42 -8.37 -23.89
CA GLY A 305 -1.49 -7.46 -23.51
C GLY A 305 -2.88 -8.07 -23.65
N ALA A 306 -3.81 -7.58 -22.83
CA ALA A 306 -5.23 -7.90 -22.92
C ALA A 306 -6.02 -6.60 -22.81
N THR A 307 -5.86 -5.76 -23.83
CA THR A 307 -6.47 -4.44 -23.86
C THR A 307 -7.95 -4.52 -24.22
N MET A 308 -8.77 -3.83 -23.45
CA MET A 308 -10.18 -3.62 -23.72
C MET A 308 -10.44 -2.14 -23.94
N GLU A 309 -11.16 -1.83 -25.01
CA GLU A 309 -11.67 -0.49 -25.25
C GLU A 309 -13.08 -0.36 -24.67
N GLU A 310 -13.24 0.61 -23.78
CA GLU A 310 -14.55 0.93 -23.20
C GLU A 310 -14.90 2.39 -23.48
N LYS A 311 -16.13 2.61 -23.98
CA LYS A 311 -16.68 3.96 -24.11
C LYS A 311 -17.08 4.48 -22.73
N GLY A 312 -16.58 5.64 -22.36
CA GLY A 312 -16.86 6.28 -21.08
C GLY A 312 -18.31 6.72 -20.97
N ASN A 313 -19.08 6.01 -20.16
CA ASN A 313 -20.46 6.34 -19.80
C ASN A 313 -20.52 7.01 -18.42
N PRO A 314 -21.53 7.86 -18.15
CA PRO A 314 -21.73 8.44 -16.81
C PRO A 314 -21.79 7.36 -15.72
N ILE A 315 -21.03 7.55 -14.65
CA ILE A 315 -20.97 6.66 -13.49
C ILE A 315 -21.81 7.17 -12.31
N PHE A 316 -22.31 8.41 -12.39
CA PHE A 316 -23.35 8.98 -11.53
C PHE A 316 -24.06 10.16 -12.21
N ASP A 317 -25.24 10.53 -11.70
CA ASP A 317 -26.12 11.59 -12.24
C ASP A 317 -25.63 13.00 -11.84
N PHE A 318 -24.57 13.47 -12.48
CA PHE A 318 -24.08 14.85 -12.38
C PHE A 318 -23.21 15.22 -13.59
N GLU A 319 -23.46 16.38 -14.20
CA GLU A 319 -22.68 16.91 -15.31
C GLU A 319 -22.20 18.34 -14.99
N PRO A 320 -20.88 18.63 -15.04
CA PRO A 320 -20.39 20.00 -15.00
C PRO A 320 -20.81 20.75 -16.26
N LYS A 321 -21.12 22.04 -16.17
CA LYS A 321 -21.57 22.81 -17.33
C LYS A 321 -20.40 23.22 -18.21
N PHE A 322 -20.63 23.26 -19.52
CA PHE A 322 -19.67 23.86 -20.44
C PHE A 322 -19.36 25.31 -20.04
N GLY A 323 -18.06 25.64 -20.03
CA GLY A 323 -17.56 26.94 -19.57
C GLY A 323 -17.22 27.01 -18.07
N GLU A 324 -17.50 25.97 -17.28
CA GLU A 324 -16.93 25.87 -15.93
C GLU A 324 -15.41 25.65 -15.98
N LEU A 325 -14.68 26.40 -15.16
CA LEU A 325 -13.22 26.43 -15.13
C LEU A 325 -12.71 26.11 -13.72
N ILE A 326 -11.57 25.43 -13.66
CA ILE A 326 -10.67 25.51 -12.51
C ILE A 326 -9.91 26.83 -12.64
N GLU A 327 -10.26 27.79 -11.79
CA GLU A 327 -9.64 29.11 -11.75
C GLU A 327 -8.96 29.30 -10.39
N LYS A 328 -7.63 29.21 -10.34
CA LYS A 328 -6.85 29.12 -9.10
C LYS A 328 -5.59 29.97 -9.13
N ASN A 329 -5.26 30.56 -7.97
CA ASN A 329 -3.93 31.09 -7.72
C ASN A 329 -2.98 29.92 -7.42
N LEU A 330 -1.95 29.77 -8.25
CA LEU A 330 -0.96 28.72 -8.12
C LEU A 330 0.11 29.05 -7.08
N GLY A 331 0.35 30.34 -6.84
CA GLY A 331 1.34 30.91 -5.95
C GLY A 331 1.75 32.29 -6.47
N GLY A 332 2.02 33.23 -5.55
CA GLY A 332 2.43 34.58 -5.92
C GLY A 332 1.41 35.26 -6.84
N THR A 333 1.86 35.69 -8.02
CA THR A 333 0.99 36.34 -9.04
C THR A 333 0.50 35.41 -10.14
N ILE A 334 0.78 34.11 -10.08
CA ILE A 334 0.46 33.16 -11.16
C ILE A 334 -0.93 32.56 -10.97
N PHE A 335 -1.76 32.62 -12.01
CA PHE A 335 -3.09 32.01 -12.07
C PHE A 335 -3.20 31.01 -13.22
N CYS A 336 -3.98 29.95 -13.02
CA CYS A 336 -4.43 29.06 -14.08
C CYS A 336 -5.95 29.18 -14.31
N GLN A 337 -6.35 28.95 -15.56
CA GLN A 337 -7.74 28.72 -15.97
C GLN A 337 -7.78 27.45 -16.80
N ILE A 338 -8.37 26.39 -16.27
CA ILE A 338 -8.40 25.05 -16.88
C ILE A 338 -9.85 24.62 -17.05
N PRO A 339 -10.36 24.45 -18.28
CA PRO A 339 -11.72 23.97 -18.53
C PRO A 339 -11.95 22.57 -17.95
N LEU A 340 -13.07 22.40 -17.24
CA LEU A 340 -13.54 21.08 -16.77
C LEU A 340 -14.25 20.28 -17.87
N VAL A 341 -14.74 20.99 -18.90
CA VAL A 341 -15.58 20.42 -19.96
C VAL A 341 -15.05 20.88 -21.31
N LEU A 342 -14.82 19.92 -22.20
CA LEU A 342 -14.44 20.16 -23.59
C LEU A 342 -15.43 19.48 -24.54
N TYR A 343 -15.32 19.79 -25.82
CA TYR A 343 -16.00 19.03 -26.87
C TYR A 343 -15.12 17.85 -27.30
N ALA A 344 -15.72 16.72 -27.63
CA ALA A 344 -15.05 15.59 -28.26
C ALA A 344 -15.93 14.93 -29.32
N ASP A 345 -15.31 14.49 -30.40
CA ASP A 345 -15.90 13.55 -31.35
C ASP A 345 -15.48 12.12 -30.99
N ASP A 346 -15.79 11.14 -31.83
CA ASP A 346 -15.44 9.74 -31.54
C ASP A 346 -13.92 9.50 -31.56
N GLU A 347 -13.12 10.34 -32.23
CA GLU A 347 -11.67 10.17 -32.35
C GLU A 347 -10.88 11.06 -31.39
N HIS A 348 -11.29 12.32 -31.22
CA HIS A 348 -10.48 13.34 -30.57
C HIS A 348 -11.27 14.33 -29.69
N THR A 349 -10.56 14.91 -28.73
CA THR A 349 -11.00 16.04 -27.92
C THR A 349 -10.57 17.34 -28.58
N TYR A 350 -11.45 18.34 -28.58
CA TYR A 350 -11.19 19.68 -29.09
C TYR A 350 -10.87 20.67 -27.96
N PRO A 351 -9.86 21.55 -28.12
CA PRO A 351 -8.91 21.60 -29.23
C PRO A 351 -7.84 20.51 -29.11
N GLN A 352 -7.34 20.05 -30.25
CA GLN A 352 -6.18 19.14 -30.29
C GLN A 352 -4.89 19.92 -30.08
N SER A 353 -3.91 19.27 -29.46
CA SER A 353 -2.56 19.81 -29.38
C SER A 353 -1.82 19.72 -30.72
N LYS A 354 -0.71 20.43 -30.83
CA LYS A 354 0.21 20.24 -31.95
C LYS A 354 0.96 18.92 -31.73
N LYS A 355 0.73 17.95 -32.63
CA LYS A 355 1.37 16.62 -32.57
C LYS A 355 2.90 16.66 -32.39
N ALA A 356 3.59 17.60 -33.05
CA ALA A 356 5.04 17.74 -32.92
C ALA A 356 5.49 18.12 -31.49
N ASP A 357 4.72 18.98 -30.80
CA ASP A 357 5.04 19.42 -29.45
C ASP A 357 4.76 18.29 -28.45
N LEU A 358 3.67 17.52 -28.65
CA LEU A 358 3.35 16.34 -27.84
C LEU A 358 4.42 15.26 -27.99
N THR A 359 4.78 14.88 -29.21
CA THR A 359 5.82 13.88 -29.46
C THR A 359 7.18 14.30 -28.92
N PHE A 360 7.50 15.61 -28.98
CA PHE A 360 8.70 16.12 -28.33
C PHE A 360 8.66 15.92 -26.81
N LEU A 361 7.55 16.24 -26.17
CA LEU A 361 7.37 16.04 -24.73
C LEU A 361 7.46 14.56 -24.36
N GLU A 362 6.75 13.67 -25.05
CA GLU A 362 6.77 12.22 -24.80
C GLU A 362 8.20 11.66 -24.83
N LYS A 363 9.01 12.07 -25.82
CA LYS A 363 10.43 11.71 -25.89
C LYS A 363 11.25 12.22 -24.71
N GLN A 364 10.91 13.39 -24.15
CA GLN A 364 11.58 13.87 -22.94
C GLN A 364 11.20 13.01 -21.73
N LEU A 365 9.96 12.55 -21.64
CA LEU A 365 9.48 11.71 -20.55
C LEU A 365 10.14 10.33 -20.54
N GLU A 366 10.39 9.73 -21.71
CA GLU A 366 11.17 8.50 -21.84
C GLU A 366 12.58 8.60 -21.24
N SER A 367 13.14 9.81 -21.21
CA SER A 367 14.47 10.11 -20.64
C SER A 367 14.43 10.58 -19.18
N ALA A 368 13.26 10.55 -18.53
CA ALA A 368 13.13 10.98 -17.15
C ALA A 368 14.00 10.12 -16.21
N PRO A 369 14.69 10.72 -15.24
CA PRO A 369 15.49 9.99 -14.27
C PRO A 369 14.70 8.90 -13.53
N SER A 370 15.31 7.73 -13.39
CA SER A 370 14.82 6.60 -12.59
C SER A 370 15.59 6.40 -11.27
N ASP A 371 16.65 7.17 -11.05
CA ASP A 371 17.54 7.05 -9.88
C ASP A 371 17.04 7.90 -8.69
N PRO A 372 16.75 7.28 -7.52
CA PRO A 372 16.32 8.00 -6.32
C PRO A 372 17.36 8.97 -5.74
N ALA A 373 18.63 8.88 -6.12
CA ALA A 373 19.65 9.86 -5.75
C ALA A 373 19.46 11.21 -6.47
N GLN A 374 18.70 11.26 -7.57
CA GLN A 374 18.43 12.50 -8.30
C GLN A 374 17.27 13.29 -7.67
N LEU A 375 17.46 14.60 -7.49
CA LEU A 375 16.46 15.49 -6.87
C LEU A 375 15.13 15.47 -7.61
N ALA A 376 15.15 15.55 -8.95
CA ALA A 376 13.94 15.56 -9.78
C ALA A 376 13.07 14.33 -9.56
N PHE A 377 13.68 13.14 -9.40
CA PHE A 377 12.97 11.90 -9.09
C PHE A 377 12.20 12.03 -7.77
N ARG A 378 12.87 12.50 -6.73
CA ARG A 378 12.28 12.66 -5.39
C ARG A 378 11.13 13.67 -5.39
N LEU A 379 11.36 14.83 -6.02
CA LEU A 379 10.34 15.87 -6.18
C LEU A 379 9.11 15.35 -6.93
N GLY A 380 9.29 14.65 -8.05
CA GLY A 380 8.19 14.07 -8.82
C GLY A 380 7.33 13.11 -8.00
N ASN A 381 7.96 12.23 -7.21
CA ASN A 381 7.26 11.31 -6.33
C ASN A 381 6.45 12.01 -5.23
N VAL A 382 7.01 13.06 -4.58
CA VAL A 382 6.28 13.85 -3.58
C VAL A 382 5.12 14.62 -4.23
N ILE A 383 5.31 15.19 -5.42
CA ILE A 383 4.27 15.93 -6.17
C ILE A 383 3.10 15.01 -6.54
N ASN A 384 3.35 13.81 -7.03
CA ASN A 384 2.28 12.86 -7.34
C ASN A 384 1.53 12.48 -6.05
N THR A 385 2.27 12.13 -4.99
CA THR A 385 1.71 11.79 -3.68
C THR A 385 0.80 12.89 -3.15
N PHE A 386 1.26 14.15 -3.16
CA PHE A 386 0.47 15.30 -2.74
C PHE A 386 -0.88 15.37 -3.47
N ASN A 387 -0.87 15.22 -4.79
CA ASN A 387 -2.07 15.39 -5.62
C ASN A 387 -3.07 14.23 -5.49
N VAL A 388 -2.61 12.99 -5.28
CA VAL A 388 -3.54 11.88 -4.99
C VAL A 388 -4.36 12.20 -3.74
N PHE A 389 -3.70 12.56 -2.65
CA PHE A 389 -4.39 12.82 -1.39
C PHE A 389 -5.18 14.13 -1.44
N GLN A 390 -4.60 15.23 -1.96
CA GLN A 390 -5.25 16.54 -2.08
C GLN A 390 -6.64 16.45 -2.73
N HIS A 391 -6.79 15.62 -3.76
CA HIS A 391 -8.02 15.51 -4.52
C HIS A 391 -8.95 14.38 -4.06
N PHE A 392 -8.44 13.31 -3.44
CA PHE A 392 -9.22 12.09 -3.23
C PHE A 392 -9.24 11.56 -1.80
N TYR A 393 -8.45 12.11 -0.87
CA TYR A 393 -8.47 11.66 0.52
C TYR A 393 -9.78 12.07 1.22
N PRO A 394 -10.55 11.11 1.75
CA PRO A 394 -11.93 11.38 2.18
C PRO A 394 -12.06 11.95 3.60
N TYR A 395 -10.94 12.18 4.32
CA TYR A 395 -10.97 12.46 5.77
C TYR A 395 -10.30 13.77 6.21
N PHE A 396 -9.93 14.69 5.30
CA PHE A 396 -9.40 16.00 5.76
C PHE A 396 -10.43 16.85 6.52
N ASP A 397 -11.72 16.48 6.54
CA ASP A 397 -12.74 17.09 7.39
C ASP A 397 -12.65 16.64 8.86
N VAL A 398 -11.99 15.50 9.14
CA VAL A 398 -11.89 14.90 10.48
C VAL A 398 -10.45 14.67 10.94
N VAL A 399 -9.47 14.81 10.06
CA VAL A 399 -8.04 14.79 10.36
C VAL A 399 -7.52 16.22 10.42
N ASP A 400 -7.07 16.64 11.60
CA ASP A 400 -6.38 17.91 11.78
C ASP A 400 -4.96 17.84 11.17
N VAL A 401 -4.85 18.28 9.91
CA VAL A 401 -3.61 18.35 9.15
C VAL A 401 -3.67 19.54 8.18
N ASP A 402 -2.58 20.31 8.14
CA ASP A 402 -2.32 21.26 7.07
C ASP A 402 -1.55 20.55 5.95
N TRP A 403 -2.29 20.08 4.95
CA TRP A 403 -1.72 19.26 3.87
C TRP A 403 -0.72 20.03 3.01
N ASP A 404 -0.91 21.34 2.84
CA ASP A 404 -0.02 22.19 2.06
C ASP A 404 1.30 22.40 2.83
N ALA A 405 1.23 22.61 4.15
CA ALA A 405 2.43 22.66 4.99
C ALA A 405 3.15 21.31 5.09
N ALA A 406 2.42 20.18 5.13
CA ALA A 406 3.01 18.85 5.08
C ALA A 406 3.76 18.62 3.76
N PHE A 407 3.19 19.10 2.65
CA PHE A 407 3.81 19.03 1.33
C PHE A 407 5.07 19.90 1.23
N GLU A 408 5.05 21.13 1.76
CA GLU A 408 6.24 21.98 1.86
C GLU A 408 7.39 21.27 2.58
N LYS A 409 7.13 20.69 3.77
CA LYS A 409 8.14 19.93 4.51
C LYS A 409 8.69 18.75 3.70
N ALA A 410 7.84 18.06 2.95
CA ALA A 410 8.25 16.94 2.12
C ALA A 410 9.15 17.40 0.95
N LEU A 411 8.79 18.50 0.28
CA LEU A 411 9.63 19.13 -0.74
C LEU A 411 10.98 19.56 -0.17
N SER A 412 11.00 20.22 1.00
CA SER A 412 12.25 20.61 1.67
C SER A 412 13.16 19.42 1.94
N ARG A 413 12.62 18.28 2.41
CA ARG A 413 13.42 17.08 2.67
C ARG A 413 14.05 16.51 1.40
N CYS A 414 13.37 16.59 0.25
CA CYS A 414 13.92 16.13 -1.02
C CYS A 414 15.27 16.78 -1.36
N PHE A 415 15.51 18.05 -0.98
CA PHE A 415 16.79 18.73 -1.20
C PHE A 415 17.93 18.18 -0.33
N THR A 416 17.61 17.55 0.80
CA THR A 416 18.60 16.98 1.74
C THR A 416 18.79 15.47 1.62
N ASP A 417 17.80 14.78 1.06
CA ASP A 417 17.83 13.32 0.85
C ASP A 417 18.94 12.92 -0.13
N LYS A 418 19.65 11.82 0.17
CA LYS A 418 20.79 11.35 -0.63
C LYS A 418 20.62 9.92 -1.14
N THR A 419 19.76 9.15 -0.50
CA THR A 419 19.59 7.71 -0.77
C THR A 419 18.12 7.36 -1.00
N ALA A 420 17.87 6.18 -1.58
CA ALA A 420 16.53 5.61 -1.71
C ALA A 420 15.81 5.49 -0.35
N LYS A 421 16.56 5.19 0.71
CA LYS A 421 16.06 5.10 2.09
C LYS A 421 15.66 6.46 2.65
N ASP A 422 16.43 7.52 2.39
CA ASP A 422 16.06 8.88 2.80
C ASP A 422 14.74 9.29 2.15
N HIS A 423 14.61 9.05 0.83
CA HIS A 423 13.37 9.35 0.11
C HIS A 423 12.18 8.53 0.60
N LEU A 424 12.38 7.25 0.92
CA LEU A 424 11.36 6.41 1.54
C LEU A 424 10.87 7.03 2.86
N ILE A 425 11.80 7.46 3.71
CA ILE A 425 11.48 8.13 4.98
C ILE A 425 10.73 9.44 4.73
N THR A 426 11.11 10.23 3.72
CA THR A 426 10.40 11.45 3.34
C THR A 426 8.93 11.16 2.99
N LEU A 427 8.65 10.15 2.16
CA LEU A 427 7.29 9.74 1.80
C LEU A 427 6.51 9.20 3.02
N GLN A 428 7.15 8.40 3.87
CA GLN A 428 6.55 7.88 5.10
C GLN A 428 6.15 9.01 6.05
N LYS A 429 7.07 9.95 6.33
CA LYS A 429 6.77 11.09 7.21
C LYS A 429 5.72 12.03 6.62
N PHE A 430 5.71 12.21 5.31
CA PHE A 430 4.71 13.04 4.64
C PHE A 430 3.31 12.45 4.81
N THR A 431 3.16 11.15 4.55
CA THR A 431 1.86 10.46 4.61
C THR A 431 1.44 10.06 6.02
N ALA A 432 2.36 10.05 6.99
CA ALA A 432 2.05 9.86 8.41
C ALA A 432 1.11 10.95 8.96
N GLU A 433 1.19 12.17 8.44
CA GLU A 433 0.33 13.29 8.87
C GLU A 433 -1.16 13.05 8.55
N LEU A 434 -1.50 12.08 7.67
CA LEU A 434 -2.88 11.73 7.33
C LEU A 434 -3.63 10.98 8.44
N LYS A 435 -2.93 10.41 9.44
CA LYS A 435 -3.56 9.64 10.54
C LYS A 435 -4.49 8.51 10.07
N ASP A 436 -4.12 7.83 8.98
CA ASP A 436 -4.86 6.72 8.39
C ASP A 436 -4.08 5.41 8.58
N GLY A 437 -4.61 4.47 9.37
CA GLY A 437 -3.94 3.21 9.66
C GLY A 437 -3.71 2.29 8.46
N HIS A 438 -4.39 2.51 7.34
CA HIS A 438 -4.15 1.80 6.08
C HIS A 438 -3.03 2.43 5.27
N VAL A 439 -2.63 3.66 5.59
CA VAL A 439 -1.52 4.33 4.92
C VAL A 439 -0.22 3.62 5.25
N SER A 440 0.39 3.08 4.20
CA SER A 440 1.70 2.46 4.27
C SER A 440 2.48 2.76 2.99
N VAL A 441 3.75 3.10 3.16
CA VAL A 441 4.69 3.36 2.06
C VAL A 441 5.75 2.26 2.07
N SER A 442 5.90 1.59 0.93
CA SER A 442 6.97 0.60 0.67
C SER A 442 7.91 1.11 -0.42
N GLY A 443 9.16 0.64 -0.39
CA GLY A 443 10.15 0.79 -1.46
C GLY A 443 10.83 -0.55 -1.74
N MET A 444 11.78 -0.58 -2.68
CA MET A 444 12.44 -1.82 -3.13
C MET A 444 13.24 -2.55 -2.03
N ASP A 445 13.90 -1.81 -1.13
CA ASP A 445 14.73 -2.38 -0.06
C ASP A 445 14.00 -2.36 1.30
N SER A 446 12.99 -3.24 1.47
CA SER A 446 12.33 -3.37 2.78
C SER A 446 13.22 -4.14 3.76
N GLU A 447 14.04 -3.40 4.51
CA GLU A 447 14.80 -3.90 5.66
C GLU A 447 13.84 -4.42 6.75
N THR A 448 13.61 -5.73 6.82
CA THR A 448 12.64 -6.36 7.76
C THR A 448 13.29 -7.36 8.71
N PHE A 449 14.62 -7.41 8.76
CA PHE A 449 15.32 -8.23 9.75
C PHE A 449 15.20 -7.60 11.13
N ALA A 450 15.08 -8.43 12.16
CA ALA A 450 14.89 -8.02 13.55
C ALA A 450 15.71 -8.93 14.46
N PRO A 451 16.06 -8.48 15.69
CA PRO A 451 16.58 -9.39 16.69
C PRO A 451 15.47 -10.34 17.19
N PRO A 452 15.83 -11.50 17.75
CA PRO A 452 14.91 -12.49 18.31
C PRO A 452 14.29 -12.05 19.65
N ILE A 453 13.73 -10.85 19.72
CA ILE A 453 12.97 -10.31 20.85
C ILE A 453 11.71 -9.60 20.34
N THR A 454 10.76 -9.39 21.24
CA THR A 454 9.72 -8.36 21.06
C THR A 454 9.71 -7.43 22.28
N TRP A 455 9.18 -6.22 22.10
CA TRP A 455 8.95 -5.28 23.19
C TRP A 455 7.65 -4.51 23.01
N GLU A 456 7.16 -3.91 24.10
CA GLU A 456 5.98 -3.04 24.10
C GLU A 456 6.16 -1.92 25.14
N TRP A 457 5.51 -0.78 24.92
CA TRP A 457 5.35 0.22 25.98
C TRP A 457 4.27 -0.24 26.94
N ILE A 458 4.63 -0.45 28.21
CA ILE A 458 3.76 -0.92 29.29
C ILE A 458 4.12 -0.15 30.55
N GLU A 459 3.12 0.45 31.22
CA GLU A 459 3.34 1.32 32.40
C GLU A 459 4.40 2.41 32.13
N ASP A 460 4.31 3.07 30.97
CA ASP A 460 5.24 4.10 30.48
C ASP A 460 6.71 3.66 30.35
N LYS A 461 6.96 2.35 30.25
CA LYS A 461 8.29 1.77 30.09
C LYS A 461 8.35 0.86 28.88
N LEU A 462 9.46 0.87 28.15
CA LEU A 462 9.69 -0.07 27.06
C LEU A 462 10.15 -1.41 27.64
N ILE A 463 9.29 -2.42 27.61
CA ILE A 463 9.50 -3.71 28.26
C ILE A 463 9.70 -4.80 27.22
N ILE A 464 10.71 -5.65 27.42
CA ILE A 464 10.91 -6.87 26.62
C ILE A 464 9.79 -7.87 26.93
N THR A 465 8.98 -8.21 25.93
CA THR A 465 7.80 -9.08 26.06
C THR A 465 8.08 -10.53 25.70
N HIS A 466 8.97 -10.79 24.75
CA HIS A 466 9.40 -12.16 24.39
C HIS A 466 10.88 -12.19 24.03
N ILE A 467 11.51 -13.35 24.24
CA ILE A 467 12.89 -13.66 23.85
C ILE A 467 12.85 -15.04 23.21
N PHE A 468 13.30 -15.16 21.96
CA PHE A 468 13.18 -16.40 21.18
C PHE A 468 14.47 -17.23 21.11
N ASP A 469 15.61 -16.62 21.42
CA ASP A 469 16.90 -17.30 21.51
C ASP A 469 17.52 -17.08 22.90
N GLU A 470 18.29 -18.05 23.40
CA GLU A 470 18.99 -17.92 24.69
C GLU A 470 20.05 -16.81 24.66
N LYS A 471 19.63 -15.56 24.89
CA LYS A 471 20.52 -14.40 25.01
C LYS A 471 20.94 -14.23 26.46
N LYS A 472 22.20 -14.57 26.76
CA LYS A 472 22.81 -14.45 28.09
C LYS A 472 22.56 -13.07 28.72
N GLY A 473 21.64 -13.02 29.68
CA GLY A 473 21.42 -11.89 30.58
C GLY A 473 20.29 -10.92 30.21
N LEU A 474 19.43 -11.26 29.25
CA LEU A 474 18.11 -10.62 29.10
C LEU A 474 17.02 -11.52 29.69
N LYS A 475 15.95 -10.91 30.19
CA LYS A 475 14.74 -11.59 30.67
C LYS A 475 13.50 -10.87 30.17
N VAL A 476 12.42 -11.61 29.99
CA VAL A 476 11.08 -11.04 29.83
C VAL A 476 10.78 -10.15 31.05
N GLY A 477 10.22 -8.96 30.81
CA GLY A 477 10.02 -7.93 31.83
C GLY A 477 11.19 -6.96 32.03
N ASP A 478 12.33 -7.16 31.34
CA ASP A 478 13.43 -6.20 31.38
C ASP A 478 13.05 -4.87 30.70
N GLU A 479 13.27 -3.76 31.41
CA GLU A 479 13.14 -2.40 30.86
C GLU A 479 14.33 -2.04 29.97
N VAL A 480 14.01 -1.45 28.81
CA VAL A 480 14.96 -0.87 27.86
C VAL A 480 14.89 0.65 27.95
N THR A 481 15.97 1.27 28.41
CA THR A 481 16.01 2.73 28.65
C THR A 481 16.64 3.51 27.49
N ARG A 482 17.48 2.84 26.70
CA ARG A 482 18.18 3.43 25.54
C ARG A 482 18.28 2.42 24.41
N ILE A 483 18.24 2.94 23.20
CA ILE A 483 18.43 2.21 21.95
C ILE A 483 19.46 3.00 21.14
N ASP A 484 20.52 2.32 20.74
CA ASP A 484 21.74 2.86 20.18
C ASP A 484 22.25 4.06 21.01
N ASN A 485 22.32 5.25 20.40
CA ASN A 485 22.87 6.44 21.04
C ASN A 485 21.81 7.39 21.62
N GLN A 486 20.54 6.98 21.71
CA GLN A 486 19.44 7.82 22.18
C GLN A 486 18.56 7.14 23.24
N SER A 487 17.68 7.91 23.89
CA SER A 487 16.70 7.35 24.82
C SER A 487 15.70 6.47 24.05
N ALA A 488 15.10 5.49 24.72
CA ALA A 488 14.05 4.67 24.10
C ALA A 488 12.88 5.55 23.58
N ALA A 489 12.50 6.59 24.33
CA ALA A 489 11.46 7.53 23.92
C ALA A 489 11.81 8.31 22.65
N ASP A 490 13.03 8.87 22.56
CA ASP A 490 13.47 9.60 21.36
C ASP A 490 13.57 8.67 20.14
N TYR A 491 13.97 7.41 20.36
CA TYR A 491 13.98 6.38 19.32
C TYR A 491 12.59 6.11 18.77
N PHE A 492 11.62 5.88 19.66
CA PHE A 492 10.25 5.65 19.25
C PHE A 492 9.62 6.87 18.60
N LYS A 493 9.88 8.08 19.08
CA LYS A 493 9.39 9.32 18.47
C LYS A 493 9.78 9.44 16.99
N GLU A 494 11.01 9.05 16.64
CA GLU A 494 11.45 9.05 15.24
C GLU A 494 10.75 7.96 14.42
N ILE A 495 10.58 6.75 14.96
CA ILE A 495 9.85 5.66 14.29
C ILE A 495 8.37 6.01 14.08
N GLU A 496 7.71 6.51 15.12
CA GLU A 496 6.31 6.95 15.11
C GLU A 496 6.07 8.08 14.13
N SER A 497 7.05 8.98 13.94
CA SER A 497 6.94 10.07 12.94
C SER A 497 6.77 9.59 11.49
N ARG A 498 6.98 8.29 11.24
CA ARG A 498 6.91 7.64 9.92
C ARG A 498 5.66 6.76 9.76
N ILE A 499 4.81 6.69 10.78
CA ILE A 499 3.65 5.79 10.81
C ILE A 499 2.38 6.63 10.79
N SER A 500 1.54 6.39 9.79
CA SER A 500 0.18 6.93 9.76
C SER A 500 -0.73 6.07 10.64
N ALA A 501 -1.38 6.69 11.61
CA ALA A 501 -2.23 5.99 12.58
C ALA A 501 -3.38 6.87 13.05
N GLY A 502 -4.59 6.30 13.04
CA GLY A 502 -5.79 6.98 13.54
C GLY A 502 -5.87 6.98 15.07
N THR A 503 -5.37 5.94 15.73
CA THR A 503 -5.38 5.81 17.19
C THR A 503 -4.00 5.50 17.76
N GLN A 504 -3.79 5.84 19.04
CA GLN A 504 -2.55 5.54 19.75
C GLN A 504 -2.29 4.03 19.85
N GLY A 505 -3.36 3.22 19.96
CA GLY A 505 -3.24 1.76 19.99
C GLY A 505 -2.65 1.20 18.69
N TRP A 506 -3.12 1.68 17.52
CA TRP A 506 -2.55 1.28 16.23
C TRP A 506 -1.12 1.81 16.05
N LEU A 507 -0.85 3.05 16.45
CA LEU A 507 0.50 3.63 16.41
C LEU A 507 1.48 2.78 17.22
N ALA A 508 1.14 2.47 18.47
CA ALA A 508 1.96 1.63 19.35
C ALA A 508 2.17 0.22 18.78
N TYR A 509 1.12 -0.39 18.22
CA TYR A 509 1.21 -1.69 17.56
C TYR A 509 2.16 -1.69 16.36
N ARG A 510 2.11 -0.66 15.51
CA ARG A 510 2.99 -0.55 14.35
C ARG A 510 4.42 -0.18 14.75
N ALA A 511 4.57 0.70 15.72
CA ALA A 511 5.87 1.20 16.17
C ALA A 511 6.69 0.12 16.88
N LYS A 512 6.05 -0.75 17.69
CA LYS A 512 6.78 -1.83 18.37
C LYS A 512 7.47 -2.81 17.41
N ASP A 513 6.87 -3.08 16.25
CA ASP A 513 7.45 -3.96 15.24
C ASP A 513 8.48 -3.17 14.40
N ALA A 514 8.08 -2.00 13.89
CA ALA A 514 8.94 -1.17 13.03
C ALA A 514 10.25 -0.72 13.72
N SER A 515 10.22 -0.55 15.05
CA SER A 515 11.40 -0.19 15.85
C SER A 515 12.46 -1.30 15.94
N LEU A 516 12.12 -2.54 15.59
CA LEU A 516 13.07 -3.66 15.60
C LEU A 516 13.76 -3.85 14.24
N PHE A 517 13.18 -3.31 13.16
CA PHE A 517 13.61 -3.55 11.79
C PHE A 517 14.98 -2.94 11.46
N GLY A 518 15.66 -3.56 10.51
CA GLY A 518 16.90 -3.07 9.92
C GLY A 518 17.50 -4.09 8.94
N ALA A 519 18.64 -3.75 8.35
CA ALA A 519 19.37 -4.63 7.45
C ALA A 519 19.78 -5.94 8.14
N LYS A 520 19.84 -7.02 7.36
CA LYS A 520 20.35 -8.32 7.81
C LYS A 520 21.74 -8.18 8.44
N ASP A 521 21.95 -8.87 9.56
CA ASP A 521 23.20 -8.89 10.34
C ASP A 521 23.62 -7.53 10.94
N SER A 522 22.78 -6.50 10.81
CA SER A 522 23.04 -5.20 11.45
C SER A 522 22.83 -5.30 12.97
N LYS A 523 23.49 -4.39 13.68
CA LYS A 523 23.50 -4.34 15.14
C LYS A 523 22.41 -3.38 15.64
N LEU A 524 21.83 -3.74 16.78
CA LEU A 524 20.95 -2.92 17.60
C LEU A 524 21.49 -2.95 19.02
N VAL A 525 21.96 -1.82 19.53
CA VAL A 525 22.50 -1.74 20.89
C VAL A 525 21.40 -1.27 21.83
N ILE A 526 21.15 -2.01 22.91
CA ILE A 526 20.14 -1.63 23.91
C ILE A 526 20.78 -1.47 25.29
N THR A 527 20.26 -0.54 26.10
CA THR A 527 20.63 -0.42 27.52
C THR A 527 19.49 -0.94 28.39
N SER A 528 19.75 -2.03 29.10
CA SER A 528 18.83 -2.60 30.10
C SER A 528 19.56 -2.86 31.40
N LYS A 529 18.94 -2.50 32.54
CA LYS A 529 19.55 -2.59 33.89
C LYS A 529 20.94 -1.93 33.97
N GLY A 530 21.10 -0.79 33.30
CA GLY A 530 22.36 -0.04 33.22
C GLY A 530 23.49 -0.72 32.44
N LYS A 531 23.21 -1.81 31.72
CA LYS A 531 24.19 -2.54 30.90
C LYS A 531 23.83 -2.45 29.42
N ASN A 532 24.83 -2.13 28.61
CA ASN A 532 24.70 -2.17 27.16
C ASN A 532 24.77 -3.61 26.66
N ARG A 533 23.90 -3.94 25.70
CA ARG A 533 23.82 -5.25 25.07
C ARG A 533 23.65 -5.07 23.57
N GLU A 534 24.44 -5.81 22.81
CA GLU A 534 24.33 -5.84 21.35
C GLU A 534 23.38 -6.97 20.95
N LEU A 535 22.41 -6.64 20.10
CA LEU A 535 21.52 -7.58 19.45
C LEU A 535 21.80 -7.55 17.95
N ILE A 536 21.84 -8.71 17.31
CA ILE A 536 21.97 -8.83 15.86
C ILE A 536 20.56 -8.96 15.26
N ARG A 537 20.34 -8.32 14.11
CA ARG A 537 19.14 -8.48 13.27
C ARG A 537 19.35 -9.62 12.29
N ASP A 538 19.25 -10.84 12.80
CA ASP A 538 19.53 -12.09 12.09
C ASP A 538 18.27 -12.89 11.73
N LYS A 539 17.09 -12.42 12.15
CA LYS A 539 15.80 -13.06 11.88
C LYS A 539 14.93 -12.23 10.95
N ASP A 540 14.38 -12.83 9.91
CA ASP A 540 13.30 -12.19 9.15
C ASP A 540 12.08 -12.04 10.07
N PHE A 541 11.61 -10.81 10.28
CA PHE A 541 10.56 -10.55 11.25
C PHE A 541 9.24 -11.27 10.90
N TYR A 542 8.84 -11.26 9.64
CA TYR A 542 7.56 -11.79 9.22
C TYR A 542 7.56 -13.31 9.10
N ARG A 543 8.70 -13.89 8.69
CA ARG A 543 8.85 -15.34 8.48
C ARG A 543 9.24 -16.05 9.78
N GLU A 544 10.19 -15.51 10.53
CA GLU A 544 10.77 -16.18 11.69
C GLU A 544 10.23 -15.60 13.00
N VAL A 545 10.36 -14.29 13.26
CA VAL A 545 9.99 -13.75 14.59
C VAL A 545 8.50 -13.91 14.88
N ARG A 546 7.64 -13.58 13.91
CA ARG A 546 6.18 -13.65 14.10
C ARG A 546 5.66 -15.07 14.30
N SER A 547 6.30 -16.08 13.73
CA SER A 547 5.89 -17.49 13.87
C SER A 547 6.24 -18.07 15.24
N LEU A 548 7.23 -17.47 15.93
CA LEU A 548 7.66 -17.87 17.27
C LEU A 548 6.81 -17.25 18.40
N ILE A 549 5.99 -16.25 18.10
CA ILE A 549 5.07 -15.66 19.07
C ILE A 549 3.98 -16.69 19.42
N PRO A 550 3.73 -16.98 20.72
CA PRO A 550 2.69 -17.92 21.13
C PRO A 550 1.33 -17.57 20.51
N LYS A 551 0.74 -18.55 19.82
CA LYS A 551 -0.60 -18.42 19.23
C LYS A 551 -1.66 -18.68 20.31
N ARG A 552 -2.76 -17.94 20.26
CA ARG A 552 -3.95 -18.22 21.07
C ARG A 552 -4.72 -19.40 20.48
N ASP A 553 -5.42 -20.13 21.34
CA ASP A 553 -6.35 -21.17 20.92
C ASP A 553 -7.35 -20.62 19.89
N SER A 554 -7.75 -21.43 18.92
CA SER A 554 -8.79 -21.05 17.95
C SER A 554 -10.14 -20.90 18.64
N TYR A 555 -10.46 -21.85 19.52
CA TYR A 555 -11.62 -21.84 20.39
C TYR A 555 -11.39 -22.83 21.54
N LYS A 556 -12.09 -22.65 22.66
CA LYS A 556 -12.11 -23.64 23.76
C LYS A 556 -13.26 -23.38 24.73
N ALA A 557 -13.72 -24.43 25.40
CA ALA A 557 -14.46 -24.30 26.64
C ALA A 557 -13.50 -23.80 27.74
N ILE A 558 -13.84 -22.70 28.41
CA ILE A 558 -13.05 -22.20 29.55
C ILE A 558 -13.46 -22.95 30.82
N ASN A 559 -14.76 -23.17 30.97
CA ASN A 559 -15.41 -23.95 32.03
C ASN A 559 -16.80 -24.40 31.53
N ASP A 560 -17.61 -25.00 32.41
CA ASP A 560 -18.92 -25.56 32.06
C ASP A 560 -19.95 -24.55 31.54
N TYR A 561 -19.70 -23.24 31.66
CA TYR A 561 -20.66 -22.19 31.29
C TYR A 561 -20.08 -21.05 30.44
N VAL A 562 -18.77 -21.02 30.19
CA VAL A 562 -18.08 -20.03 29.34
C VAL A 562 -17.36 -20.70 28.18
N PHE A 563 -17.67 -20.24 26.96
CA PHE A 563 -16.95 -20.63 25.75
C PHE A 563 -16.12 -19.45 25.20
N TYR A 564 -14.93 -19.74 24.67
CA TYR A 564 -14.03 -18.77 24.08
C TYR A 564 -13.89 -19.02 22.57
N LEU A 565 -13.99 -17.95 21.78
CA LEU A 565 -13.80 -17.91 20.33
C LEU A 565 -12.72 -16.88 19.98
N ASN A 566 -11.64 -17.30 19.33
CA ASN A 566 -10.65 -16.40 18.74
C ASN A 566 -11.02 -16.10 17.29
N LEU A 567 -11.57 -14.91 17.03
CA LEU A 567 -12.11 -14.57 15.72
C LEU A 567 -11.02 -14.38 14.65
N ASP A 568 -9.76 -14.18 15.05
CA ASP A 568 -8.60 -14.15 14.13
C ASP A 568 -8.26 -15.54 13.56
N ALA A 569 -8.64 -16.61 14.27
CA ALA A 569 -8.29 -17.99 13.91
C ALA A 569 -9.49 -18.83 13.47
N VAL A 570 -10.61 -18.75 14.19
CA VAL A 570 -11.77 -19.61 13.94
C VAL A 570 -12.50 -19.19 12.66
N SER A 571 -12.70 -20.14 11.74
CA SER A 571 -13.49 -19.90 10.52
C SER A 571 -14.99 -19.91 10.81
N MET A 572 -15.79 -19.36 9.89
CA MET A 572 -17.25 -19.44 10.02
C MET A 572 -17.77 -20.88 10.00
N ASP A 573 -17.14 -21.76 9.22
CA ASP A 573 -17.52 -23.18 9.16
C ASP A 573 -17.31 -23.87 10.52
N ALA A 574 -16.19 -23.62 11.18
CA ALA A 574 -15.94 -24.14 12.53
C ALA A 574 -16.96 -23.58 13.55
N ILE A 575 -17.33 -22.30 13.46
CA ILE A 575 -18.41 -21.73 14.29
C ILE A 575 -19.75 -22.44 14.03
N ASN A 576 -20.08 -22.72 12.77
CA ASN A 576 -21.30 -23.42 12.40
C ASN A 576 -21.34 -24.84 12.97
N GLU A 577 -20.21 -25.56 12.95
CA GLU A 577 -20.07 -26.88 13.56
C GLU A 577 -20.20 -26.85 15.09
N LEU A 578 -19.65 -25.81 15.73
CA LEU A 578 -19.74 -25.59 17.18
C LEU A 578 -21.12 -25.07 17.63
N MET A 579 -21.94 -24.55 16.71
CA MET A 579 -23.22 -23.90 17.01
C MET A 579 -24.16 -24.72 17.93
N PRO A 580 -24.32 -26.06 17.74
CA PRO A 580 -25.13 -26.88 18.64
C PRO A 580 -24.57 -26.99 20.07
N GLU A 581 -23.27 -26.76 20.26
CA GLU A 581 -22.63 -26.72 21.57
C GLU A 581 -22.74 -25.31 22.18
N LEU A 582 -22.47 -24.27 21.39
CA LEU A 582 -22.51 -22.86 21.80
C LEU A 582 -23.85 -22.46 22.42
N VAL A 583 -24.96 -23.04 21.96
CA VAL A 583 -26.30 -22.80 22.54
C VAL A 583 -26.42 -23.26 24.00
N ASN A 584 -25.54 -24.12 24.50
CA ASN A 584 -25.59 -24.63 25.87
C ASN A 584 -24.79 -23.77 26.87
N TYR A 585 -23.85 -22.95 26.40
CA TYR A 585 -23.06 -22.08 27.26
C TYR A 585 -23.85 -20.84 27.69
N LYS A 586 -23.62 -20.36 28.91
CA LYS A 586 -24.24 -19.14 29.44
C LYS A 586 -23.59 -17.88 28.85
N SER A 587 -22.27 -17.94 28.66
CA SER A 587 -21.47 -16.82 28.20
C SER A 587 -20.53 -17.23 27.06
N ILE A 588 -20.31 -16.32 26.13
CA ILE A 588 -19.37 -16.49 25.01
C ILE A 588 -18.43 -15.30 24.98
N ILE A 589 -17.13 -15.57 25.06
CA ILE A 589 -16.05 -14.57 24.92
C ILE A 589 -15.54 -14.63 23.48
N CYS A 590 -15.57 -13.50 22.79
CA CYS A 590 -15.12 -13.32 21.42
C CYS A 590 -13.85 -12.45 21.41
N ASP A 591 -12.69 -13.02 21.10
CA ASP A 591 -11.44 -12.27 20.97
C ASP A 591 -11.33 -11.68 19.55
N MET A 592 -11.43 -10.36 19.48
CA MET A 592 -11.31 -9.53 18.27
C MET A 592 -10.05 -8.65 18.32
N ARG A 593 -9.03 -9.01 19.12
CA ARG A 593 -7.72 -8.33 19.08
C ARG A 593 -6.89 -8.65 17.82
N GLY A 594 -7.47 -9.33 16.83
CA GLY A 594 -6.82 -9.72 15.57
C GLY A 594 -7.67 -9.35 14.36
N TYR A 595 -7.45 -10.02 13.22
CA TYR A 595 -8.19 -9.74 11.99
C TYR A 595 -9.15 -10.89 11.67
N PRO A 596 -10.47 -10.67 11.63
CA PRO A 596 -11.42 -11.78 11.62
C PRO A 596 -11.28 -12.69 10.39
N ASN A 597 -11.31 -14.01 10.62
CA ASN A 597 -11.18 -15.05 9.60
C ASN A 597 -12.51 -15.29 8.84
N SER A 598 -13.02 -14.24 8.18
CA SER A 598 -14.25 -14.28 7.37
C SER A 598 -15.50 -14.81 8.12
N ASN A 599 -15.61 -14.51 9.41
CA ASN A 599 -16.62 -15.07 10.33
C ASN A 599 -17.69 -14.05 10.77
N HIS A 600 -17.90 -12.96 10.03
CA HIS A 600 -18.90 -11.93 10.35
C HIS A 600 -20.35 -12.45 10.36
N GLU A 601 -20.64 -13.58 9.70
CA GLU A 601 -21.97 -14.19 9.80
C GLU A 601 -22.35 -14.56 11.24
N PHE A 602 -21.40 -14.71 12.17
CA PHE A 602 -21.69 -14.88 13.59
C PHE A 602 -22.57 -13.77 14.16
N ILE A 603 -22.43 -12.52 13.68
CA ILE A 603 -23.28 -11.38 14.05
C ILE A 603 -24.77 -11.69 13.78
N SER A 604 -25.06 -12.45 12.72
CA SER A 604 -26.43 -12.87 12.38
C SER A 604 -27.11 -13.66 13.49
N HIS A 605 -26.33 -14.41 14.28
CA HIS A 605 -26.82 -15.16 15.44
C HIS A 605 -27.00 -14.29 16.69
N LEU A 606 -26.46 -13.06 16.69
CA LEU A 606 -26.61 -12.08 17.78
C LEU A 606 -27.75 -11.09 17.53
N LEU A 607 -28.15 -10.91 16.27
CA LEU A 607 -29.22 -9.99 15.86
C LEU A 607 -30.62 -10.49 16.22
N LYS A 608 -31.42 -9.66 16.90
CA LYS A 608 -32.86 -9.93 17.17
C LYS A 608 -33.73 -9.82 15.92
N SER A 609 -33.36 -8.92 15.02
CA SER A 609 -34.03 -8.63 13.75
C SER A 609 -32.99 -8.32 12.68
N ASN A 610 -33.40 -8.33 11.41
CA ASN A 610 -32.50 -7.96 10.31
C ASN A 610 -31.94 -6.55 10.51
N ASP A 611 -30.72 -6.35 10.00
CA ASP A 611 -30.05 -5.06 9.91
C ASP A 611 -30.87 -4.07 9.08
N THR A 612 -30.85 -2.83 9.54
CA THR A 612 -31.57 -1.67 8.99
C THR A 612 -30.64 -0.52 8.62
N THR A 613 -29.33 -0.68 8.83
CA THR A 613 -28.38 0.37 8.48
C THR A 613 -28.18 0.48 6.98
N GLU A 614 -27.93 1.71 6.53
CA GLU A 614 -27.73 2.04 5.13
C GLU A 614 -26.52 2.95 4.99
N ALA A 615 -25.73 2.76 3.93
CA ALA A 615 -24.69 3.69 3.51
C ALA A 615 -23.68 4.12 4.59
N TRP A 616 -23.30 3.21 5.51
CA TRP A 616 -22.25 3.49 6.50
C TRP A 616 -20.83 3.43 5.88
N MET A 617 -20.68 2.81 4.71
CA MET A 617 -19.52 2.96 3.81
C MET A 617 -19.89 3.88 2.64
N GLN A 618 -19.06 4.87 2.35
CA GLN A 618 -19.40 5.96 1.44
C GLN A 618 -18.23 6.30 0.51
N VAL A 619 -18.41 6.09 -0.79
CA VAL A 619 -17.42 6.50 -1.79
C VAL A 619 -17.79 7.87 -2.35
N PRO A 620 -16.92 8.90 -2.26
CA PRO A 620 -17.25 10.25 -2.73
C PRO A 620 -17.37 10.29 -4.26
N LYS A 621 -18.35 11.05 -4.75
CA LYS A 621 -18.54 11.39 -6.17
C LYS A 621 -17.91 12.76 -6.43
N ILE A 622 -16.84 12.78 -7.22
CA ILE A 622 -15.91 13.89 -7.40
C ILE A 622 -15.87 14.28 -8.89
N VAL A 623 -16.07 15.57 -9.14
CA VAL A 623 -15.97 16.21 -10.46
C VAL A 623 -15.08 17.46 -10.42
N TYR A 624 -14.94 18.06 -9.24
CA TYR A 624 -14.16 19.27 -9.00
C TYR A 624 -12.86 18.94 -8.25
N PRO A 625 -11.76 19.68 -8.49
CA PRO A 625 -10.52 19.51 -7.78
C PRO A 625 -10.63 19.92 -6.31
N ASP A 626 -9.58 19.62 -5.56
CA ASP A 626 -9.36 20.07 -4.18
C ASP A 626 -10.46 19.69 -3.17
N ARG A 627 -11.38 18.80 -3.58
CA ARG A 627 -12.55 18.38 -2.81
C ARG A 627 -13.45 19.55 -2.39
N GLU A 628 -13.36 20.68 -3.09
CA GLU A 628 -14.14 21.89 -2.81
C GLU A 628 -15.64 21.65 -2.95
N LYS A 629 -16.01 20.71 -3.81
CA LYS A 629 -17.39 20.32 -4.06
C LYS A 629 -17.50 18.83 -4.37
N ILE A 630 -17.75 18.05 -3.33
CA ILE A 630 -18.20 16.66 -3.46
C ILE A 630 -19.67 16.68 -3.90
N VAL A 631 -19.99 16.06 -5.03
CA VAL A 631 -21.34 16.14 -5.63
C VAL A 631 -22.29 15.06 -5.11
N GLY A 632 -21.79 14.14 -4.29
CA GLY A 632 -22.57 13.13 -3.60
C GLY A 632 -21.70 11.98 -3.10
N PHE A 633 -22.34 10.94 -2.58
CA PHE A 633 -21.69 9.70 -2.16
C PHE A 633 -22.40 8.49 -2.77
N GLU A 634 -21.66 7.41 -2.96
CA GLU A 634 -22.20 6.07 -3.18
C GLU A 634 -22.15 5.30 -1.87
N GLY A 635 -23.32 4.89 -1.37
CA GLY A 635 -23.46 4.15 -0.11
C GLY A 635 -23.32 2.64 -0.29
N PHE A 636 -22.71 1.98 0.70
CA PHE A 636 -22.65 0.53 0.81
C PHE A 636 -22.92 0.09 2.25
N GLU A 637 -23.44 -1.12 2.40
CA GLU A 637 -23.80 -1.77 3.66
C GLU A 637 -23.75 -3.31 3.51
N TRP A 638 -23.84 -4.07 4.60
CA TRP A 638 -23.87 -5.55 4.54
C TRP A 638 -25.29 -6.14 4.50
N LYS A 639 -26.30 -5.43 5.04
CA LYS A 639 -27.69 -5.93 5.13
C LYS A 639 -27.78 -7.29 5.83
N MET A 640 -27.13 -7.38 7.00
CA MET A 640 -27.07 -8.60 7.79
C MET A 640 -28.49 -9.11 8.15
N ARG A 641 -28.70 -10.43 8.09
CA ARG A 641 -30.01 -11.05 8.40
C ARG A 641 -29.92 -11.81 9.71
N ALA A 642 -30.92 -11.68 10.57
CA ALA A 642 -31.00 -12.48 11.79
C ALA A 642 -31.12 -13.98 11.45
N LYS A 643 -30.38 -14.83 12.17
CA LYS A 643 -30.34 -16.29 11.98
C LYS A 643 -30.66 -17.02 13.29
N LYS A 644 -31.17 -18.25 13.16
CA LYS A 644 -31.29 -19.22 14.26
C LYS A 644 -30.11 -20.20 14.24
N PRO A 645 -29.65 -20.71 15.40
CA PRO A 645 -30.13 -20.37 16.74
C PRO A 645 -29.74 -18.94 17.14
N TYR A 646 -30.59 -18.31 17.93
CA TYR A 646 -30.34 -16.96 18.46
C TYR A 646 -29.49 -17.07 19.73
N LEU A 647 -28.34 -16.40 19.74
CA LEU A 647 -27.38 -16.39 20.84
C LEU A 647 -27.40 -15.07 21.62
N GLY A 648 -28.07 -14.03 21.13
CA GLY A 648 -28.05 -12.70 21.77
C GLY A 648 -28.77 -12.59 23.12
N ASP A 649 -29.44 -13.65 23.60
CA ASP A 649 -29.93 -13.75 24.99
C ASP A 649 -28.83 -14.22 25.97
N LYS A 650 -27.65 -14.62 25.46
CA LYS A 650 -26.49 -15.02 26.26
C LYS A 650 -25.67 -13.79 26.63
N GLN A 651 -24.78 -13.96 27.61
CA GLN A 651 -23.78 -12.93 27.89
C GLN A 651 -22.64 -13.02 26.87
N ILE A 652 -22.60 -12.06 25.94
CA ILE A 652 -21.54 -11.97 24.92
C ILE A 652 -20.56 -10.88 25.34
N ILE A 653 -19.27 -11.21 25.30
CA ILE A 653 -18.18 -10.27 25.62
C ILE A 653 -17.18 -10.26 24.48
N PHE A 654 -16.91 -9.09 23.91
CA PHE A 654 -15.86 -8.91 22.90
C PHE A 654 -14.60 -8.30 23.52
N ILE A 655 -13.44 -8.85 23.17
CA ILE A 655 -12.13 -8.30 23.54
C ILE A 655 -11.54 -7.59 22.31
N THR A 656 -11.18 -6.32 22.43
CA THR A 656 -10.55 -5.55 21.35
C THR A 656 -9.21 -4.95 21.77
N ASP A 657 -8.36 -4.65 20.79
CA ASP A 657 -7.24 -3.75 20.96
C ASP A 657 -6.94 -2.96 19.67
N GLY A 658 -5.88 -2.15 19.70
CA GLY A 658 -5.49 -1.29 18.59
C GLY A 658 -5.21 -2.03 17.27
N ARG A 659 -5.09 -3.36 17.25
CA ARG A 659 -4.88 -4.17 16.03
C ARG A 659 -6.15 -4.45 15.25
N ALA A 660 -7.31 -4.34 15.88
CA ALA A 660 -8.59 -4.47 15.21
C ALA A 660 -8.75 -3.30 14.23
N ILE A 661 -8.61 -3.57 12.93
CA ILE A 661 -8.63 -2.57 11.86
C ILE A 661 -9.54 -3.03 10.73
N SER A 662 -10.05 -2.09 9.93
CA SER A 662 -10.71 -2.40 8.65
C SER A 662 -11.95 -3.27 8.82
N TYR A 663 -11.98 -4.44 8.19
CA TYR A 663 -13.05 -5.44 8.34
C TYR A 663 -13.35 -5.81 9.80
N ALA A 664 -12.35 -5.79 10.71
CA ALA A 664 -12.58 -5.97 12.14
C ALA A 664 -13.43 -4.84 12.74
N GLU A 665 -13.23 -3.60 12.30
CA GLU A 665 -14.04 -2.46 12.73
C GLU A 665 -15.41 -2.42 12.07
N SER A 666 -15.55 -2.98 10.87
CA SER A 666 -16.86 -3.20 10.27
C SER A 666 -17.67 -4.20 11.11
N PHE A 667 -17.04 -5.30 11.53
CA PHE A 667 -17.64 -6.28 12.44
C PHE A 667 -18.03 -5.60 13.76
N MET A 668 -17.08 -4.95 14.42
CA MET A 668 -17.31 -4.31 15.72
C MET A 668 -18.29 -3.13 15.64
N GLY A 669 -18.44 -2.49 14.47
CA GLY A 669 -19.46 -1.47 14.23
C GLY A 669 -20.89 -2.01 14.39
N TYR A 670 -21.16 -3.26 14.01
CA TYR A 670 -22.46 -3.89 14.30
C TYR A 670 -22.61 -4.22 15.78
N ILE A 671 -21.52 -4.65 16.43
CA ILE A 671 -21.56 -4.97 17.87
C ILE A 671 -21.90 -3.72 18.69
N GLU A 672 -21.21 -2.60 18.44
CA GLU A 672 -21.47 -1.30 19.06
C GLU A 672 -22.84 -0.74 18.64
N GLY A 673 -23.13 -0.71 17.35
CA GLY A 673 -24.31 -0.04 16.80
C GLY A 673 -25.65 -0.69 17.14
N TYR A 674 -25.66 -2.00 17.38
CA TYR A 674 -26.87 -2.75 17.79
C TYR A 674 -26.86 -3.16 19.27
N ASP A 675 -25.86 -2.73 20.05
CA ASP A 675 -25.70 -3.09 21.47
C ASP A 675 -25.76 -4.62 21.69
N LEU A 676 -24.95 -5.35 20.92
CA LEU A 676 -25.02 -6.83 20.85
C LEU A 676 -24.18 -7.52 21.92
N ALA A 677 -23.23 -6.82 22.54
CA ALA A 677 -22.29 -7.41 23.49
C ALA A 677 -21.59 -6.31 24.32
N THR A 678 -21.05 -6.70 25.48
CA THR A 678 -20.08 -5.85 26.20
C THR A 678 -18.73 -5.89 25.49
N ILE A 679 -18.16 -4.73 25.20
CA ILE A 679 -16.84 -4.58 24.57
C ILE A 679 -15.81 -4.20 25.66
N ILE A 680 -14.70 -4.93 25.74
CA ILE A 680 -13.63 -4.65 26.70
C ILE A 680 -12.27 -4.59 25.99
N GLY A 681 -11.30 -3.90 26.59
CA GLY A 681 -9.93 -3.86 26.09
C GLY A 681 -9.50 -2.43 25.75
N GLN A 682 -9.04 -2.22 24.51
CA GLN A 682 -8.59 -0.91 24.04
C GLN A 682 -9.37 -0.48 22.78
N PRO A 683 -9.37 0.82 22.45
CA PRO A 683 -9.90 1.30 21.18
C PRO A 683 -9.30 0.54 20.00
N THR A 684 -10.12 0.31 18.98
CA THR A 684 -9.68 -0.26 17.71
C THR A 684 -8.80 0.75 16.93
N ALA A 685 -8.33 0.37 15.73
CA ALA A 685 -7.37 1.17 14.97
C ALA A 685 -7.91 2.54 14.48
N GLY A 686 -9.24 2.73 14.45
CA GLY A 686 -9.87 3.94 13.93
C GLY A 686 -9.64 4.11 12.43
N THR A 687 -9.61 3.01 11.67
CA THR A 687 -9.37 3.03 10.23
C THR A 687 -10.14 1.91 9.53
N ASN A 688 -11.27 2.28 8.94
CA ASN A 688 -12.12 1.38 8.17
C ASN A 688 -12.32 1.87 6.72
N GLY A 689 -12.70 0.96 5.83
CA GLY A 689 -12.98 1.22 4.42
C GLY A 689 -12.04 0.48 3.47
N ASN A 690 -12.48 0.31 2.22
CA ASN A 690 -11.66 -0.36 1.22
C ASN A 690 -10.41 0.46 0.91
N VAL A 691 -9.31 -0.24 0.80
CA VAL A 691 -8.06 0.39 0.42
C VAL A 691 -7.98 0.65 -1.06
N ASN A 692 -7.22 1.68 -1.39
CA ASN A 692 -6.75 1.98 -2.72
C ASN A 692 -5.22 2.06 -2.67
N SER A 693 -4.56 1.90 -3.81
CA SER A 693 -3.11 1.94 -3.88
C SER A 693 -2.62 2.48 -5.19
N PHE A 694 -1.45 3.11 -5.19
CA PHE A 694 -0.78 3.59 -6.40
C PHE A 694 0.72 3.36 -6.30
N GLU A 695 1.34 3.25 -7.47
CA GLU A 695 2.79 3.10 -7.63
C GLU A 695 3.42 4.41 -8.09
N LEU A 696 4.61 4.65 -7.58
CA LEU A 696 5.47 5.78 -7.89
C LEU A 696 6.72 5.26 -8.61
N SER A 697 7.45 6.15 -9.29
CA SER A 697 8.69 5.79 -9.97
C SER A 697 9.69 5.14 -9.00
N GLY A 698 10.45 4.15 -9.49
CA GLY A 698 11.45 3.41 -8.71
C GLY A 698 10.87 2.42 -7.70
N GLY A 699 9.70 1.84 -7.99
CA GLY A 699 9.15 0.72 -7.21
C GLY A 699 8.61 1.11 -5.83
N TYR A 700 8.40 2.40 -5.58
CA TYR A 700 7.71 2.85 -4.37
C TYR A 700 6.21 2.65 -4.55
N ALA A 701 5.52 2.21 -3.49
CA ALA A 701 4.08 2.02 -3.51
C ALA A 701 3.44 2.58 -2.25
N ILE A 702 2.24 3.14 -2.41
CA ILE A 702 1.45 3.70 -1.32
C ILE A 702 0.08 3.04 -1.33
N ARG A 703 -0.31 2.49 -0.18
CA ARG A 703 -1.66 2.01 0.13
C ARG A 703 -2.35 3.04 1.02
N TRP A 704 -3.67 3.23 0.91
CA TRP A 704 -4.44 4.22 1.67
C TRP A 704 -5.95 3.91 1.67
N THR A 705 -6.76 4.60 2.49
CA THR A 705 -8.22 4.41 2.52
C THR A 705 -8.94 5.30 1.51
N GLY A 706 -9.61 4.70 0.52
CA GLY A 706 -10.26 5.45 -0.58
C GLY A 706 -11.74 5.83 -0.37
N MET A 707 -12.34 5.46 0.76
CA MET A 707 -13.74 5.72 1.07
C MET A 707 -13.91 6.26 2.50
N LYS A 708 -15.04 6.92 2.74
CA LYS A 708 -15.45 7.39 4.05
C LYS A 708 -16.29 6.31 4.75
N VAL A 709 -15.97 6.01 6.00
CA VAL A 709 -16.76 5.12 6.85
C VAL A 709 -17.21 5.86 8.10
N VAL A 710 -18.49 5.71 8.43
CA VAL A 710 -19.11 6.23 9.65
C VAL A 710 -19.56 5.08 10.54
N LYS A 711 -19.79 5.37 11.81
CA LYS A 711 -20.45 4.42 12.73
C LYS A 711 -21.89 4.17 12.27
N HIS A 712 -22.51 3.13 12.80
CA HIS A 712 -23.88 2.73 12.43
C HIS A 712 -24.94 3.78 12.85
N ASP A 713 -24.61 4.67 13.79
CA ASP A 713 -25.41 5.83 14.17
C ASP A 713 -25.09 7.10 13.33
N GLY A 714 -24.18 6.99 12.36
CA GLY A 714 -23.72 8.09 11.50
C GLY A 714 -22.60 8.95 12.07
N SER A 715 -22.15 8.70 13.30
CA SER A 715 -21.05 9.44 13.91
C SER A 715 -19.67 9.03 13.37
N GLN A 716 -18.63 9.81 13.72
CA GLN A 716 -17.28 9.60 13.21
C GLN A 716 -16.68 8.26 13.68
N GLN A 717 -16.16 7.48 12.73
CA GLN A 717 -15.36 6.27 13.02
C GLN A 717 -13.86 6.52 12.83
N HIS A 718 -13.46 7.20 11.75
CA HIS A 718 -12.06 7.42 11.41
C HIS A 718 -11.32 8.21 12.51
N ALA A 719 -10.11 7.77 12.84
CA ALA A 719 -9.28 8.28 13.95
C ALA A 719 -9.92 8.21 15.36
N VAL A 720 -11.03 7.48 15.52
CA VAL A 720 -11.69 7.23 16.82
C VAL A 720 -11.74 5.73 17.11
N GLY A 721 -12.21 4.96 16.14
CA GLY A 721 -12.45 3.52 16.28
C GLY A 721 -13.72 3.21 17.07
N ILE A 722 -13.84 1.94 17.45
CA ILE A 722 -14.83 1.41 18.39
C ILE A 722 -14.20 1.49 19.77
N LEU A 723 -14.89 2.15 20.70
CA LEU A 723 -14.40 2.33 22.06
C LEU A 723 -14.87 1.16 22.93
N PRO A 724 -14.03 0.64 23.84
CA PRO A 724 -14.46 -0.38 24.78
C PRO A 724 -15.35 0.24 25.87
N ASP A 725 -16.35 -0.50 26.34
CA ASP A 725 -17.13 -0.17 27.53
C ASP A 725 -16.25 -0.21 28.79
N ILE A 726 -15.29 -1.14 28.81
CA ILE A 726 -14.34 -1.32 29.91
C ILE A 726 -12.92 -1.31 29.34
N TYR A 727 -12.18 -0.25 29.66
CA TYR A 727 -10.79 -0.11 29.25
C TYR A 727 -9.85 -1.02 30.06
N ILE A 728 -8.88 -1.66 29.38
CA ILE A 728 -7.92 -2.59 29.96
C ILE A 728 -6.53 -2.31 29.37
N GLU A 729 -5.50 -2.41 30.21
CA GLU A 729 -4.09 -2.38 29.81
C GLU A 729 -3.35 -3.59 30.36
N LYS A 730 -2.21 -3.88 29.73
CA LYS A 730 -1.26 -4.86 30.25
C LYS A 730 -0.49 -4.28 31.44
N THR A 731 -0.02 -5.16 32.30
CA THR A 731 0.87 -4.83 33.41
C THR A 731 2.24 -5.47 33.21
N ILE A 732 3.28 -4.88 33.80
CA ILE A 732 4.62 -5.47 33.74
C ILE A 732 4.62 -6.84 34.45
N ASP A 733 3.92 -6.94 35.58
CA ASP A 733 3.76 -8.20 36.31
C ASP A 733 3.02 -9.26 35.49
N GLY A 734 2.01 -8.86 34.70
CA GLY A 734 1.31 -9.76 33.80
C GLY A 734 2.21 -10.31 32.70
N VAL A 735 3.05 -9.46 32.09
CA VAL A 735 4.07 -9.90 31.12
C VAL A 735 5.07 -10.87 31.75
N ILE A 736 5.56 -10.59 32.96
CA ILE A 736 6.51 -11.46 33.67
C ILE A 736 5.87 -12.82 34.01
N SER A 737 4.59 -12.82 34.38
CA SER A 737 3.86 -14.02 34.82
C SER A 737 3.11 -14.76 33.71
N GLY A 738 3.13 -14.23 32.47
CA GLY A 738 2.43 -14.83 31.33
C GLY A 738 0.91 -14.71 31.39
N LYS A 739 0.38 -13.70 32.09
CA LYS A 739 -1.07 -13.45 32.21
C LYS A 739 -1.60 -12.70 31.00
N ASP A 740 -2.86 -12.96 30.67
CA ASP A 740 -3.63 -12.22 29.69
C ASP A 740 -4.73 -11.44 30.44
N GLU A 741 -4.43 -10.21 30.85
CA GLU A 741 -5.34 -9.38 31.66
C GLU A 741 -6.68 -9.12 30.97
N PHE A 742 -6.69 -9.13 29.63
CA PHE A 742 -7.90 -8.93 28.84
C PHE A 742 -8.81 -10.16 28.96
N LEU A 743 -8.26 -11.36 28.81
CA LEU A 743 -9.01 -12.60 28.95
C LEU A 743 -9.45 -12.85 30.40
N GLU A 744 -8.57 -12.61 31.39
CA GLU A 744 -8.91 -12.73 32.81
C GLU A 744 -10.08 -11.81 33.16
N LYS A 745 -10.07 -10.56 32.67
CA LYS A 745 -11.18 -9.64 32.90
C LYS A 745 -12.47 -10.07 32.22
N ALA A 746 -12.40 -10.61 30.99
CA ALA A 746 -13.57 -11.16 30.31
C ALA A 746 -14.19 -12.29 31.14
N ILE A 747 -13.37 -13.21 31.66
CA ILE A 747 -13.82 -14.33 32.50
C ILE A 747 -14.45 -13.80 33.80
N GLU A 748 -13.82 -12.84 34.49
CA GLU A 748 -14.36 -12.23 35.72
C GLU A 748 -15.77 -11.64 35.51
N LEU A 749 -16.02 -11.02 34.36
CA LEU A 749 -17.34 -10.46 34.03
C LEU A 749 -18.42 -11.53 33.80
N THR A 750 -18.02 -12.77 33.45
CA THR A 750 -18.96 -13.88 33.33
C THR A 750 -19.42 -14.46 34.66
N GLU A 751 -18.66 -14.24 35.74
CA GLU A 751 -18.98 -14.76 37.09
C GLU A 751 -19.97 -13.88 37.85
N LYS A 752 -20.10 -12.60 37.45
CA LYS A 752 -20.89 -11.59 38.16
C LYS A 752 -22.38 -11.60 37.81
N ASN A 753 -22.79 -12.43 36.86
CA ASN A 753 -24.17 -12.62 36.39
C ASN A 753 -24.53 -14.09 36.43
#